data_AF-A0A2Z3UVL3-F1
#
_entry.id   AF-A0A2Z3UVL3-F1
#
_cell.length_a   1.000
_cell.length_b   1.000
_cell.length_c   1.000
_cell.angle_alpha   90.00
_cell.angle_beta   90.00
_cell.angle_gamma   90.00
#
_symmetry.space_group_name_H-M   'P 1'
#
loop_
_entity.id
_entity.type
_entity.pdbx_description
1 polymer ?
#
loop_
_entity_poly.entity_id
_entity_poly.type
_entity_poly.pdbx_seq_one_letter_code
_entity_poly.pdbx_strand_id
1 'polypeptide(L)'
;MGDMPAVAPGTGPLAPEFNGIDPALMQGFITDLEQAGQVIAEHTEAIRRELAAVGLPAAGLAPVREIGGWAEEQLPRLRQRVETITAAPAVLLGGGLAGYQESALLAPAEAQKQGSDLGRRFAGIDLDEFSLLGPYASDRMAALVGELKAHQHDSNFTAAFFAALGPAGTRTLTTELRRLADAENSVDVARTAFATALRGGAKVTGFAGIMRAIQKTEPKDLNGVVDLLRPGGYPTEWLAGIAAPVLAGSKEADSEHLATLLNLLADNPAAARLAIGLAANFSQAGASATEPFGALPDLPQLWTNGAKLTLLLRELGENAGKTKKTASGFGRLLAGAAGAYDEKQGKHSKEAAFFAYSVMISVDDIRLHEATRLHLSELASSYAPEIVLGSDIAAVDVNKPSAKVPSPGFFEPSPVPGLRGAFRLSPEDTFRFLTTFAASAETRAPFDAGMGELVHRLLPTVSQRAKGGDFVPMGALFTALGNARGFELGAAVRVLKPQDDAVKSAKDAESFLIGTLMGLAGLVPPMSIYAGTWTGISMGVSAYDTYGPEDGEKVAELQEAIKKDTLGSQYMISQLLIGQGFNLNVPPAQISNGQGALITDKNGKLLPFADIVERGGASPGALDQWFVENGMGNITQPSVGNLSTLQADVFVGRRQRGYERATLYKTALTTD
;
A
#
# COMPACT_ATOMS: atom_id res chain seq x y z
N MET A 1 -22.47 -21.44 2.57
CA MET A 1 -22.47 -20.36 1.56
C MET A 1 -23.85 -19.76 1.54
N GLY A 2 -24.09 -18.72 2.34
CA GLY A 2 -25.33 -17.95 2.24
C GLY A 2 -25.15 -16.94 1.13
N ASP A 3 -26.09 -16.91 0.19
CA ASP A 3 -26.11 -15.92 -0.88
C ASP A 3 -25.96 -14.52 -0.30
N MET A 4 -24.94 -13.78 -0.77
CA MET A 4 -24.99 -12.32 -0.72
C MET A 4 -26.32 -11.89 -1.35
N PRO A 5 -27.01 -10.86 -0.83
CA PRO A 5 -28.12 -10.31 -1.59
C PRO A 5 -27.59 -9.93 -2.97
N ALA A 6 -28.06 -10.67 -3.98
CA ALA A 6 -27.70 -10.42 -5.36
C ALA A 6 -28.11 -8.98 -5.65
N VAL A 7 -27.11 -8.12 -5.80
CA VAL A 7 -27.27 -6.79 -6.32
C VAL A 7 -27.86 -6.97 -7.72
N ALA A 8 -29.16 -6.65 -7.87
CA ALA A 8 -29.87 -6.86 -9.11
C ALA A 8 -29.11 -6.16 -10.25
N PRO A 9 -29.02 -6.75 -11.46
CA PRO A 9 -28.36 -6.12 -12.60
C PRO A 9 -29.09 -4.82 -12.91
N GLY A 10 -28.48 -3.67 -12.57
CA GLY A 10 -29.09 -2.35 -12.73
C GLY A 10 -28.79 -1.32 -11.63
N THR A 11 -28.24 -1.71 -10.48
CA THR A 11 -28.01 -0.81 -9.34
C THR A 11 -26.61 -0.16 -9.34
N GLY A 12 -26.28 0.50 -10.45
CA GLY A 12 -25.19 1.48 -10.46
C GLY A 12 -25.60 2.78 -9.75
N PRO A 13 -24.67 3.74 -9.52
CA PRO A 13 -24.93 5.05 -8.88
C PRO A 13 -25.93 5.96 -9.63
N LEU A 14 -26.58 5.45 -10.68
CA LEU A 14 -27.61 6.10 -11.48
C LEU A 14 -28.99 5.41 -11.36
N ALA A 15 -29.11 4.39 -10.51
CA ALA A 15 -30.39 3.74 -10.22
C ALA A 15 -31.26 4.63 -9.32
N PRO A 16 -32.58 4.75 -9.57
CA PRO A 16 -33.50 5.55 -8.75
C PRO A 16 -33.55 5.14 -7.26
N GLU A 17 -33.06 3.93 -6.94
CA GLU A 17 -33.04 3.34 -5.60
C GLU A 17 -31.68 3.45 -4.87
N PHE A 18 -30.65 4.05 -5.48
CA PHE A 18 -29.36 4.26 -4.82
C PHE A 18 -29.40 5.46 -3.85
N ASN A 19 -29.49 5.18 -2.55
CA ASN A 19 -29.31 6.18 -1.49
C ASN A 19 -27.84 6.24 -1.05
N GLY A 20 -27.05 7.08 -1.72
CA GLY A 20 -25.66 7.34 -1.36
C GLY A 20 -25.52 8.63 -0.55
N ILE A 21 -24.69 8.60 0.49
CA ILE A 21 -24.30 9.80 1.25
C ILE A 21 -22.78 9.96 1.17
N ASP A 22 -22.32 11.20 0.96
CA ASP A 22 -20.91 11.55 1.06
C ASP A 22 -20.57 11.82 2.54
N PRO A 23 -19.68 11.01 3.15
CA PRO A 23 -19.35 11.15 4.57
C PRO A 23 -18.69 12.48 4.91
N ALA A 24 -17.86 13.02 4.02
CA ALA A 24 -17.14 14.27 4.27
C ALA A 24 -18.10 15.47 4.24
N LEU A 25 -19.01 15.51 3.27
CA LEU A 25 -20.03 16.55 3.18
C LEU A 25 -21.03 16.47 4.34
N MET A 26 -21.45 15.27 4.75
CA MET A 26 -22.33 15.09 5.90
C MET A 26 -21.65 15.49 7.21
N GLN A 27 -20.35 15.20 7.39
CA GLN A 27 -19.59 15.64 8.56
C GLN A 27 -19.45 17.17 8.61
N GLY A 28 -19.26 17.82 7.45
CA GLY A 28 -19.32 19.27 7.33
C GLY A 28 -20.68 19.83 7.76
N PHE A 29 -21.76 19.27 7.22
CA PHE A 29 -23.13 19.67 7.57
C PHE A 29 -23.45 19.52 9.06
N ILE A 30 -23.01 18.43 9.70
CA ILE A 30 -23.16 18.23 11.15
C ILE A 30 -22.45 19.35 11.93
N THR A 31 -21.22 19.69 11.53
CA THR A 31 -20.43 20.74 12.17
C THR A 31 -21.11 22.11 12.05
N ASP A 32 -21.61 22.43 10.86
CA ASP A 32 -22.33 23.68 10.60
C ASP A 32 -23.65 23.76 11.39
N LEU A 33 -24.39 22.65 11.47
CA LEU A 33 -25.64 22.57 12.22
C LEU A 33 -25.41 22.69 13.73
N GLU A 34 -24.33 22.12 14.27
CA GLU A 34 -23.90 22.30 15.67
C GLU A 34 -23.60 23.77 15.98
N GLN A 35 -22.80 24.41 15.13
CA GLN A 35 -22.43 25.80 15.31
C GLN A 35 -23.66 26.71 15.20
N ALA A 36 -24.55 26.45 14.24
CA ALA A 36 -25.80 27.20 14.08
C ALA A 36 -26.72 27.03 15.31
N GLY A 37 -26.84 25.81 15.85
CA GLY A 37 -27.63 25.54 17.06
C GLY A 37 -27.13 26.32 18.27
N GLN A 38 -25.80 26.34 18.49
CA GLN A 38 -25.17 27.12 19.56
C GLN A 38 -25.43 28.62 19.41
N VAL A 39 -25.21 29.16 18.21
CA VAL A 39 -25.43 30.57 17.89
C VAL A 39 -26.90 30.97 18.12
N ILE A 40 -27.85 30.13 17.70
CA ILE A 40 -29.28 30.34 17.93
C ILE A 40 -29.60 30.36 19.43
N ALA A 41 -29.07 29.40 20.21
CA ALA A 41 -29.31 29.33 21.64
C ALA A 41 -28.75 30.55 22.38
N GLU A 42 -27.51 30.95 22.07
CA GLU A 42 -26.84 32.12 22.65
C GLU A 42 -27.58 33.42 22.34
N HIS A 43 -27.91 33.67 21.07
CA HIS A 43 -28.64 34.88 20.67
C HIS A 43 -30.06 34.90 21.23
N THR A 44 -30.75 33.76 21.27
CA THR A 44 -32.10 33.67 21.85
C THR A 44 -32.08 34.03 23.34
N GLU A 45 -31.09 33.55 24.10
CA GLU A 45 -30.93 33.93 25.51
C GLU A 45 -30.50 35.38 25.70
N ALA A 46 -29.65 35.91 24.83
CA ALA A 46 -29.28 37.33 24.87
C ALA A 46 -30.51 38.23 24.63
N ILE A 47 -31.30 37.97 23.59
CA ILE A 47 -32.52 38.73 23.29
C ILE A 47 -33.54 38.59 24.43
N ARG A 48 -33.68 37.38 25.01
CA ARG A 48 -34.57 37.18 26.17
C ARG A 48 -34.16 38.05 27.37
N ARG A 49 -32.86 38.18 27.64
CA ARG A 49 -32.34 39.04 28.72
C ARG A 49 -32.63 40.52 28.46
N GLU A 50 -32.42 40.98 27.24
CA GLU A 50 -32.72 42.36 26.83
C GLU A 50 -34.23 42.67 26.94
N LEU A 51 -35.09 41.78 26.44
CA LEU A 51 -36.55 41.92 26.58
C LEU A 51 -37.00 41.94 28.05
N ALA A 52 -36.41 41.09 28.88
CA ALA A 52 -36.69 41.06 30.31
C ALA A 52 -36.25 42.35 31.02
N ALA A 53 -35.12 42.95 30.61
CA ALA A 53 -34.61 44.20 31.18
C ALA A 53 -35.55 45.40 30.96
N VAL A 54 -36.35 45.38 29.88
CA VAL A 54 -37.34 46.41 29.56
C VAL A 54 -38.79 46.00 29.86
N GLY A 55 -39.00 44.86 30.54
CA GLY A 55 -40.32 44.37 30.95
C GLY A 55 -41.20 43.86 29.79
N LEU A 56 -40.61 43.50 28.65
CA LEU A 56 -41.33 42.96 27.50
C LEU A 56 -41.41 41.43 27.53
N PRO A 57 -42.52 40.84 27.07
CA PRO A 57 -42.67 39.38 27.01
C PRO A 57 -41.82 38.76 25.91
N ALA A 58 -41.12 37.67 26.22
CA ALA A 58 -40.26 36.93 25.29
C ALA A 58 -40.99 35.82 24.49
N ALA A 59 -42.34 35.81 24.52
CA ALA A 59 -43.14 34.76 23.87
C ALA A 59 -42.89 34.64 22.36
N GLY A 60 -42.53 35.75 21.69
CA GLY A 60 -42.18 35.76 20.27
C GLY A 60 -40.88 35.02 19.92
N LEU A 61 -40.06 34.62 20.90
CA LEU A 61 -38.85 33.83 20.68
C LEU A 61 -39.08 32.32 20.64
N ALA A 62 -40.30 31.85 20.95
CA ALA A 62 -40.61 30.42 20.99
C ALA A 62 -40.28 29.67 19.68
N PRO A 63 -40.62 30.18 18.47
CA PRO A 63 -40.26 29.51 17.22
C PRO A 63 -38.75 29.39 16.98
N VAL A 64 -37.97 30.37 17.45
CA VAL A 64 -36.50 30.35 17.31
C VAL A 64 -35.88 29.31 18.24
N ARG A 65 -36.42 29.17 19.45
CA ARG A 65 -36.03 28.10 20.39
C ARG A 65 -36.44 26.71 19.88
N GLU A 66 -37.58 26.58 19.21
CA GLU A 66 -38.01 25.34 18.57
C GLU A 66 -37.05 24.91 17.45
N ILE A 67 -36.55 25.84 16.64
CA ILE A 67 -35.53 25.54 15.61
C ILE A 67 -34.22 25.08 16.25
N GLY A 68 -33.78 25.74 17.33
CA GLY A 68 -32.61 25.31 18.11
C GLY A 68 -32.78 23.91 18.70
N GLY A 69 -33.93 23.64 19.33
CA GLY A 69 -34.26 22.32 19.87
C GLY A 69 -34.35 21.23 18.81
N TRP A 70 -34.93 21.53 17.64
CA TRP A 70 -34.94 20.59 16.51
C TRP A 70 -33.53 20.25 16.03
N ALA A 71 -32.63 21.23 15.92
CA ALA A 71 -31.24 20.99 15.54
C ALA A 71 -30.55 20.07 16.55
N GLU A 72 -30.71 20.33 17.84
CA GLU A 72 -30.19 19.49 18.93
C GLU A 72 -30.73 18.05 18.88
N GLU A 73 -32.01 17.86 18.54
CA GLU A 73 -32.64 16.55 18.40
C GLU A 73 -32.15 15.77 17.16
N GLN A 74 -31.85 16.44 16.05
CA GLN A 74 -31.41 15.78 14.82
C GLN A 74 -29.93 15.40 14.84
N LEU A 75 -29.08 16.15 15.55
CA LEU A 75 -27.63 15.95 15.56
C LEU A 75 -27.19 14.53 15.95
N PRO A 76 -27.73 13.89 17.00
CA PRO A 76 -27.39 12.51 17.33
C PRO A 76 -27.70 11.52 16.20
N ARG A 77 -28.82 11.71 15.50
CA ARG A 77 -29.19 10.86 14.36
C ARG A 77 -28.24 11.08 13.19
N LEU A 78 -27.92 12.34 12.86
CA LEU A 78 -26.99 12.65 11.77
C LEU A 78 -25.59 12.07 12.03
N ARG A 79 -25.11 12.14 13.27
CA ARG A 79 -23.84 11.51 13.68
C ARG A 79 -23.91 9.98 13.52
N GLN A 80 -24.99 9.35 13.98
CA GLN A 80 -25.22 7.90 13.79
C GLN A 80 -25.22 7.53 12.29
N ARG A 81 -25.80 8.37 11.43
CA ARG A 81 -25.75 8.17 9.96
C ARG A 81 -24.31 8.14 9.46
N VAL A 82 -23.53 9.18 9.75
CA VAL A 82 -22.12 9.27 9.30
C VAL A 82 -21.29 8.12 9.83
N GLU A 83 -21.44 7.75 11.11
CA GLU A 83 -20.72 6.63 11.71
C GLU A 83 -21.05 5.30 11.01
N THR A 84 -22.32 5.05 10.68
CA THR A 84 -22.73 3.83 9.95
C THR A 84 -22.18 3.81 8.52
N ILE A 85 -22.19 4.96 7.82
CA ILE A 85 -21.71 5.09 6.44
C ILE A 85 -20.19 4.93 6.36
N THR A 86 -19.46 5.55 7.28
CA THR A 86 -17.99 5.44 7.38
C THR A 86 -17.55 4.05 7.85
N ALA A 87 -18.42 3.31 8.53
CA ALA A 87 -18.17 1.94 8.93
C ALA A 87 -18.42 0.90 7.82
N ALA A 88 -19.05 1.24 6.70
CA ALA A 88 -19.16 0.32 5.57
C ALA A 88 -17.80 0.17 4.86
N PRO A 89 -17.39 -1.05 4.44
CA PRO A 89 -16.15 -1.22 3.68
C PRO A 89 -16.21 -0.35 2.43
N ALA A 90 -15.15 0.43 2.20
CA ALA A 90 -15.01 1.25 1.00
C ALA A 90 -15.06 0.32 -0.22
N VAL A 91 -16.22 0.24 -0.87
CA VAL A 91 -16.33 -0.39 -2.18
C VAL A 91 -15.47 0.44 -3.14
N LEU A 92 -14.67 -0.26 -3.96
CA LEU A 92 -13.76 0.21 -5.01
C LEU A 92 -14.46 1.04 -6.13
N LEU A 93 -15.26 2.03 -5.76
CA LEU A 93 -15.93 2.96 -6.65
C LEU A 93 -15.49 4.36 -6.20
N GLY A 94 -14.53 4.94 -6.94
CA GLY A 94 -13.88 6.21 -6.67
C GLY A 94 -14.81 7.42 -6.81
N GLY A 95 -15.88 7.49 -6.01
CA GLY A 95 -16.91 8.50 -6.15
C GLY A 95 -17.64 8.82 -4.85
N GLY A 96 -16.94 8.93 -3.72
CA GLY A 96 -17.37 9.63 -2.48
C GLY A 96 -18.66 9.18 -1.77
N LEU A 97 -19.52 8.40 -2.41
CA LEU A 97 -20.87 8.04 -1.97
C LEU A 97 -20.87 6.60 -1.48
N ALA A 98 -21.29 6.39 -0.24
CA ALA A 98 -21.49 5.06 0.33
C ALA A 98 -22.99 4.77 0.50
N GLY A 99 -23.39 3.55 0.12
CA GLY A 99 -24.79 3.10 0.21
C GLY A 99 -25.27 3.05 1.66
N TYR A 100 -26.50 3.53 1.90
CA TYR A 100 -27.06 3.72 3.24
C TYR A 100 -28.51 3.21 3.33
N GLN A 101 -28.83 2.45 4.38
CA GLN A 101 -30.19 1.98 4.67
C GLN A 101 -30.62 2.39 6.08
N GLU A 102 -31.47 3.41 6.16
CA GLU A 102 -31.89 4.05 7.42
C GLU A 102 -32.83 3.19 8.28
N SER A 103 -33.66 2.38 7.64
CA SER A 103 -34.73 1.63 8.32
C SER A 103 -34.23 0.57 9.31
N ALA A 104 -32.93 0.27 9.32
CA ALA A 104 -32.32 -0.70 10.22
C ALA A 104 -31.76 -0.08 11.52
N LEU A 105 -31.73 1.25 11.64
CA LEU A 105 -31.14 1.94 12.79
C LEU A 105 -32.21 2.34 13.82
N LEU A 106 -31.93 2.02 15.08
CA LEU A 106 -32.76 2.46 16.21
C LEU A 106 -32.37 3.88 16.61
N ALA A 107 -33.28 4.58 17.30
CA ALA A 107 -32.93 5.84 17.94
C ALA A 107 -31.80 5.60 18.97
N PRO A 108 -30.77 6.46 19.08
CA PRO A 108 -29.57 6.16 19.88
C PRO A 108 -29.82 5.71 21.33
N ALA A 109 -30.74 6.37 22.04
CA ALA A 109 -31.09 5.99 23.41
C ALA A 109 -31.78 4.62 23.50
N GLU A 110 -32.64 4.32 22.52
CA GLU A 110 -33.31 3.02 22.42
C GLU A 110 -32.32 1.92 22.02
N ALA A 111 -31.46 2.18 21.03
CA ALA A 111 -30.36 1.30 20.62
C ALA A 111 -29.48 0.92 21.82
N GLN A 112 -29.06 1.91 22.62
CA GLN A 112 -28.23 1.66 23.80
C GLN A 112 -28.96 0.85 24.88
N LYS A 113 -30.25 1.12 25.12
CA LYS A 113 -31.07 0.36 26.08
C LYS A 113 -31.21 -1.09 25.63
N GLN A 114 -31.65 -1.32 24.39
CA GLN A 114 -31.86 -2.66 23.86
C GLN A 114 -30.55 -3.45 23.78
N GLY A 115 -29.45 -2.81 23.35
CA GLY A 115 -28.12 -3.42 23.34
C GLY A 115 -27.65 -3.81 24.74
N SER A 116 -27.81 -2.94 25.73
CA SER A 116 -27.47 -3.24 27.13
C SER A 116 -28.29 -4.39 27.71
N ASP A 117 -29.59 -4.45 27.37
CA ASP A 117 -30.48 -5.54 27.79
C ASP A 117 -30.09 -6.86 27.14
N LEU A 118 -29.71 -6.85 25.86
CA LEU A 118 -29.19 -8.02 25.16
C LEU A 118 -27.87 -8.52 25.78
N GLY A 119 -26.92 -7.62 26.07
CA GLY A 119 -25.62 -7.98 26.65
C GLY A 119 -25.76 -8.64 28.03
N ARG A 120 -26.67 -8.12 28.87
CA ARG A 120 -26.99 -8.73 30.17
C ARG A 120 -27.63 -10.10 30.05
N ARG A 121 -28.53 -10.30 29.09
CA ARG A 121 -29.14 -11.62 28.82
C ARG A 121 -28.09 -12.61 28.32
N PHE A 122 -27.18 -12.18 27.45
CA PHE A 122 -26.05 -12.99 27.00
C PHE A 122 -25.17 -13.45 28.17
N ALA A 123 -24.76 -12.51 29.03
CA ALA A 123 -23.92 -12.80 30.19
C ALA A 123 -24.60 -13.71 31.25
N GLY A 124 -25.94 -13.76 31.26
CA GLY A 124 -26.72 -14.58 32.18
C GLY A 124 -26.99 -16.01 31.69
N ILE A 125 -26.57 -16.39 30.48
CA ILE A 125 -26.71 -17.77 30.00
C ILE A 125 -25.47 -18.56 30.39
N ASP A 126 -25.67 -19.61 31.19
CA ASP A 126 -24.71 -20.68 31.39
C ASP A 126 -25.02 -21.81 30.39
N LEU A 127 -24.09 -22.08 29.45
CA LEU A 127 -24.27 -23.15 28.45
C LEU A 127 -24.11 -24.56 29.02
N ASP A 128 -23.58 -24.69 30.24
CA ASP A 128 -23.50 -25.97 30.96
C ASP A 128 -24.76 -26.24 31.80
N GLU A 129 -25.70 -25.29 31.85
CA GLU A 129 -26.98 -25.45 32.54
C GLU A 129 -27.86 -26.50 31.85
N PHE A 130 -28.18 -27.57 32.58
CA PHE A 130 -29.11 -28.59 32.13
C PHE A 130 -30.57 -28.21 32.47
N SER A 131 -31.43 -28.17 31.46
CA SER A 131 -32.86 -27.84 31.60
C SER A 131 -33.74 -29.03 31.18
N LEU A 132 -34.63 -29.47 32.08
CA LEU A 132 -35.59 -30.57 31.83
C LEU A 132 -36.93 -30.09 31.22
N LEU A 133 -37.28 -28.80 31.36
CA LEU A 133 -38.64 -28.29 31.10
C LEU A 133 -38.66 -26.97 30.29
N GLY A 134 -37.52 -26.47 29.83
CA GLY A 134 -37.41 -25.24 29.06
C GLY A 134 -36.42 -25.37 27.89
N PRO A 135 -36.39 -24.39 26.96
CA PRO A 135 -35.47 -24.41 25.82
C PRO A 135 -34.04 -24.55 26.29
N TYR A 136 -33.25 -25.36 25.58
CA TYR A 136 -31.84 -25.60 25.90
C TYR A 136 -31.06 -24.28 25.90
N ALA A 137 -30.03 -24.18 26.73
CA ALA A 137 -29.21 -22.98 26.82
C ALA A 137 -28.64 -22.55 25.45
N SER A 138 -28.32 -23.52 24.58
CA SER A 138 -27.92 -23.30 23.19
C SER A 138 -28.99 -22.62 22.34
N ASP A 139 -30.26 -22.99 22.49
CA ASP A 139 -31.36 -22.43 21.70
C ASP A 139 -31.66 -21.00 22.14
N ARG A 140 -31.58 -20.74 23.45
CA ARG A 140 -31.68 -19.38 24.00
C ARG A 140 -30.55 -18.51 23.48
N MET A 141 -29.32 -19.02 23.49
CA MET A 141 -28.16 -18.30 22.96
C MET A 141 -28.30 -18.01 21.46
N ALA A 142 -28.75 -18.99 20.66
CA ALA A 142 -28.99 -18.81 19.23
C ALA A 142 -30.07 -17.74 18.95
N ALA A 143 -31.12 -17.66 19.77
CA ALA A 143 -32.12 -16.60 19.66
C ALA A 143 -31.51 -15.20 19.94
N LEU A 144 -30.66 -15.07 20.96
CA LEU A 144 -29.96 -13.82 21.25
C LEU A 144 -28.97 -13.43 20.15
N VAL A 145 -28.31 -14.40 19.49
CA VAL A 145 -27.49 -14.15 18.30
C VAL A 145 -28.34 -13.59 17.15
N GLY A 146 -29.57 -14.11 16.99
CA GLY A 146 -30.53 -13.57 16.01
C GLY A 146 -30.88 -12.10 16.28
N GLU A 147 -31.09 -11.73 17.55
CA GLU A 147 -31.29 -10.33 17.95
C GLU A 147 -30.05 -9.46 17.68
N LEU A 148 -28.84 -9.97 17.99
CA LEU A 148 -27.60 -9.26 17.68
C LEU A 148 -27.43 -9.04 16.17
N LYS A 149 -27.74 -10.06 15.36
CA LYS A 149 -27.65 -10.00 13.90
C LYS A 149 -28.55 -8.92 13.31
N ALA A 150 -29.76 -8.72 13.86
CA ALA A 150 -30.68 -7.69 13.40
C ALA A 150 -30.11 -6.26 13.56
N HIS A 151 -29.19 -6.04 14.51
CA HIS A 151 -28.62 -4.73 14.83
C HIS A 151 -27.08 -4.69 14.77
N GLN A 152 -26.43 -5.68 14.15
CA GLN A 152 -24.96 -5.81 14.12
C GLN A 152 -24.24 -4.64 13.43
N HIS A 153 -24.98 -3.78 12.72
CA HIS A 153 -24.49 -2.60 12.02
C HIS A 153 -24.85 -1.27 12.72
N ASP A 154 -25.49 -1.31 13.90
CA ASP A 154 -25.77 -0.12 14.72
C ASP A 154 -24.71 0.05 15.82
N SER A 155 -23.89 1.10 15.72
CA SER A 155 -22.78 1.37 16.66
C SER A 155 -23.26 1.63 18.09
N ASN A 156 -24.41 2.27 18.27
CA ASN A 156 -24.98 2.55 19.59
C ASN A 156 -25.46 1.26 20.27
N PHE A 157 -26.11 0.39 19.50
CA PHE A 157 -26.60 -0.90 19.98
C PHE A 157 -25.44 -1.84 20.33
N THR A 158 -24.52 -2.05 19.39
CA THR A 158 -23.43 -3.02 19.54
C THR A 158 -22.45 -2.60 20.63
N ALA A 159 -22.11 -1.31 20.74
CA ALA A 159 -21.24 -0.83 21.82
C ALA A 159 -21.89 -0.97 23.20
N ALA A 160 -23.20 -0.73 23.32
CA ALA A 160 -23.93 -0.96 24.57
C ALA A 160 -24.00 -2.45 24.92
N PHE A 161 -24.16 -3.33 23.92
CA PHE A 161 -24.08 -4.77 24.09
C PHE A 161 -22.73 -5.20 24.68
N PHE A 162 -21.60 -4.79 24.09
CA PHE A 162 -20.27 -5.13 24.61
C PHE A 162 -19.96 -4.45 25.95
N ALA A 163 -20.48 -3.23 26.18
CA ALA A 163 -20.37 -2.55 27.47
C ALA A 163 -21.04 -3.37 28.60
N ALA A 164 -22.23 -3.91 28.34
CA ALA A 164 -22.98 -4.74 29.28
C ALA A 164 -22.39 -6.15 29.44
N LEU A 165 -21.86 -6.74 28.37
CA LEU A 165 -21.18 -8.04 28.39
C LEU A 165 -19.88 -8.01 29.20
N GLY A 166 -19.20 -6.85 29.20
CA GLY A 166 -17.96 -6.63 29.94
C GLY A 166 -16.72 -7.30 29.30
N PRO A 167 -15.53 -7.10 29.89
CA PRO A 167 -14.28 -7.54 29.27
C PRO A 167 -14.08 -9.06 29.37
N ALA A 168 -14.59 -9.72 30.41
CA ALA A 168 -14.55 -11.17 30.54
C ALA A 168 -15.47 -11.84 29.51
N GLY A 169 -16.75 -11.42 29.44
CA GLY A 169 -17.70 -11.97 28.49
C GLY A 169 -17.28 -11.71 27.04
N THR A 170 -16.70 -10.55 26.73
CA THR A 170 -16.17 -10.26 25.38
C THR A 170 -15.05 -11.23 24.99
N ARG A 171 -14.17 -11.58 25.93
CA ARG A 171 -13.07 -12.54 25.69
C ARG A 171 -13.56 -13.98 25.50
N THR A 172 -14.65 -14.38 26.14
CA THR A 172 -15.16 -15.76 26.02
C THR A 172 -16.22 -15.92 24.93
N LEU A 173 -16.73 -14.81 24.37
CA LEU A 173 -17.86 -14.80 23.44
C LEU A 173 -17.69 -15.78 22.27
N THR A 174 -16.54 -15.77 21.59
CA THR A 174 -16.31 -16.66 20.43
C THR A 174 -16.26 -18.13 20.84
N THR A 175 -15.70 -18.43 22.02
CA THR A 175 -15.70 -19.79 22.58
C THR A 175 -17.12 -20.28 22.83
N GLU A 176 -17.97 -19.46 23.47
CA GLU A 176 -19.36 -19.85 23.73
C GLU A 176 -20.17 -19.99 22.43
N LEU A 177 -19.99 -19.08 21.47
CA LEU A 177 -20.69 -19.13 20.19
C LEU A 177 -20.30 -20.33 19.33
N ARG A 178 -19.05 -20.83 19.44
CA ARG A 178 -18.60 -22.05 18.76
C ARG A 178 -19.28 -23.33 19.27
N ARG A 179 -19.97 -23.28 20.42
CA ARG A 179 -20.73 -24.40 20.97
C ARG A 179 -22.13 -24.53 20.35
N LEU A 180 -22.55 -23.55 19.55
CA LEU A 180 -23.85 -23.55 18.88
C LEU A 180 -23.83 -24.38 17.59
N ALA A 181 -25.01 -24.86 17.18
CA ALA A 181 -25.16 -25.62 15.93
C ALA A 181 -24.73 -24.82 14.68
N ASP A 182 -24.97 -23.50 14.67
CA ASP A 182 -24.55 -22.58 13.61
C ASP A 182 -23.38 -21.69 14.05
N ALA A 183 -22.31 -22.35 14.51
CA ALA A 183 -21.13 -21.73 15.12
C ALA A 183 -20.52 -20.61 14.26
N GLU A 184 -20.20 -20.91 13.00
CA GLU A 184 -19.47 -19.97 12.13
C GLU A 184 -20.29 -18.70 11.84
N ASN A 185 -21.58 -18.82 11.52
CA ASN A 185 -22.43 -17.65 11.32
C ASN A 185 -22.59 -16.85 12.60
N SER A 186 -22.72 -17.52 13.76
CA SER A 186 -22.85 -16.85 15.05
C SER A 186 -21.60 -16.05 15.40
N VAL A 187 -20.42 -16.63 15.18
CA VAL A 187 -19.14 -15.94 15.35
C VAL A 187 -19.00 -14.78 14.36
N ASP A 188 -19.43 -14.93 13.11
CA ASP A 188 -19.37 -13.86 12.11
C ASP A 188 -20.27 -12.66 12.48
N VAL A 189 -21.46 -12.92 13.05
CA VAL A 189 -22.34 -11.88 13.61
C VAL A 189 -21.64 -11.13 14.74
N ALA A 190 -21.06 -11.87 15.71
CA ALA A 190 -20.36 -11.25 16.84
C ALA A 190 -19.14 -10.44 16.40
N ARG A 191 -18.36 -10.95 15.45
CA ARG A 191 -17.24 -10.25 14.82
C ARG A 191 -17.68 -8.94 14.16
N THR A 192 -18.78 -8.99 13.41
CA THR A 192 -19.34 -7.82 12.73
C THR A 192 -19.82 -6.78 13.74
N ALA A 193 -20.58 -7.21 14.75
CA ALA A 193 -21.04 -6.35 15.83
C ALA A 193 -19.86 -5.70 16.58
N PHE A 194 -18.79 -6.46 16.86
CA PHE A 194 -17.62 -5.94 17.56
C PHE A 194 -16.89 -4.90 16.72
N ALA A 195 -16.68 -5.16 15.43
CA ALA A 195 -16.09 -4.18 14.51
C ALA A 195 -16.92 -2.90 14.42
N THR A 196 -18.25 -3.00 14.36
CA THR A 196 -19.17 -1.85 14.36
C THR A 196 -19.06 -1.05 15.67
N ALA A 197 -19.04 -1.73 16.82
CA ALA A 197 -18.88 -1.11 18.13
C ALA A 197 -17.55 -0.34 18.24
N LEU A 198 -16.46 -0.90 17.72
CA LEU A 198 -15.14 -0.26 17.76
C LEU A 198 -15.04 1.00 16.91
N ARG A 199 -15.80 1.09 15.81
CA ARG A 199 -15.76 2.23 14.88
C ARG A 199 -16.53 3.43 15.39
N GLY A 200 -17.74 3.24 15.94
CA GLY A 200 -18.63 4.34 16.35
C GLY A 200 -19.00 4.38 17.83
N GLY A 201 -18.71 3.30 18.58
CA GLY A 201 -19.21 3.11 19.95
C GLY A 201 -18.51 3.89 21.04
N ALA A 202 -17.44 4.63 20.75
CA ALA A 202 -16.58 5.24 21.77
C ALA A 202 -17.32 6.21 22.72
N LYS A 203 -18.42 6.81 22.25
CA LYS A 203 -19.28 7.73 23.03
C LYS A 203 -20.33 7.02 23.89
N VAL A 204 -20.54 5.71 23.71
CA VAL A 204 -21.49 4.94 24.50
C VAL A 204 -20.94 4.72 25.90
N THR A 205 -21.75 5.04 26.90
CA THR A 205 -21.40 4.94 28.33
C THR A 205 -20.87 3.55 28.67
N GLY A 206 -19.71 3.49 29.32
CA GLY A 206 -19.08 2.23 29.76
C GLY A 206 -18.22 1.53 28.71
N PHE A 207 -18.52 1.67 27.41
CA PHE A 207 -17.80 0.95 26.34
C PHE A 207 -16.31 1.32 26.28
N ALA A 208 -15.97 2.61 26.34
CA ALA A 208 -14.56 3.05 26.39
C ALA A 208 -13.79 2.48 27.60
N GLY A 209 -14.47 2.22 28.71
CA GLY A 209 -13.90 1.55 29.87
C GLY A 209 -13.57 0.08 29.59
N ILE A 210 -14.46 -0.62 28.88
CA ILE A 210 -14.22 -2.01 28.41
C ILE A 210 -13.03 -2.05 27.47
N MET A 211 -12.94 -1.09 26.54
CA MET A 211 -11.83 -1.06 25.59
C MET A 211 -10.47 -0.91 26.26
N ARG A 212 -10.39 -0.03 27.27
CA ARG A 212 -9.18 0.13 28.10
C ARG A 212 -8.88 -1.10 28.94
N ALA A 213 -9.90 -1.79 29.44
CA ALA A 213 -9.70 -3.04 30.20
C ALA A 213 -9.14 -4.15 29.30
N ILE A 214 -9.65 -4.28 28.07
CA ILE A 214 -9.12 -5.20 27.06
C ILE A 214 -7.66 -4.88 26.72
N GLN A 215 -7.30 -3.61 26.50
CA GLN A 215 -5.91 -3.21 26.22
C GLN A 215 -4.93 -3.55 27.35
N LYS A 216 -5.40 -3.61 28.60
CA LYS A 216 -4.58 -3.95 29.77
C LYS A 216 -4.52 -5.46 30.06
N THR A 217 -5.20 -6.27 29.25
CA THR A 217 -5.22 -7.72 29.41
C THR A 217 -3.88 -8.32 28.98
N GLU A 218 -3.43 -9.37 29.67
CA GLU A 218 -2.20 -10.06 29.31
C GLU A 218 -2.29 -10.67 27.89
N PRO A 219 -1.20 -10.71 27.11
CA PRO A 219 -1.21 -11.18 25.72
C PRO A 219 -1.88 -12.55 25.53
N LYS A 220 -1.60 -13.52 26.41
CA LYS A 220 -2.16 -14.88 26.37
C LYS A 220 -3.68 -14.93 26.51
N ASP A 221 -4.27 -13.91 27.13
CA ASP A 221 -5.71 -13.81 27.39
C ASP A 221 -6.44 -12.95 26.33
N LEU A 222 -5.73 -12.47 25.31
CA LEU A 222 -6.32 -11.67 24.21
C LEU A 222 -6.91 -12.52 23.09
N ASN A 223 -6.63 -13.82 23.05
CA ASN A 223 -7.01 -14.74 21.96
C ASN A 223 -8.49 -14.62 21.57
N GLY A 224 -9.39 -14.61 22.54
CA GLY A 224 -10.83 -14.48 22.27
C GLY A 224 -11.26 -13.11 21.74
N VAL A 225 -10.52 -12.04 22.06
CA VAL A 225 -10.72 -10.72 21.44
C VAL A 225 -10.16 -10.71 20.02
N VAL A 226 -8.98 -11.29 19.78
CA VAL A 226 -8.41 -11.39 18.43
C VAL A 226 -9.32 -12.20 17.51
N ASP A 227 -9.97 -13.25 18.04
CA ASP A 227 -10.98 -14.02 17.31
C ASP A 227 -12.20 -13.18 16.87
N LEU A 228 -12.52 -12.08 17.56
CA LEU A 228 -13.58 -11.15 17.20
C LEU A 228 -13.15 -10.12 16.15
N LEU A 229 -11.85 -9.99 15.87
CA LEU A 229 -11.35 -9.00 14.92
C LEU A 229 -11.48 -9.50 13.48
N ARG A 230 -12.03 -8.63 12.62
CA ARG A 230 -12.06 -8.79 11.15
C ARG A 230 -11.19 -7.73 10.47
N PRO A 231 -10.77 -7.92 9.21
CA PRO A 231 -10.22 -6.84 8.42
C PRO A 231 -11.11 -5.59 8.44
N GLY A 232 -10.51 -4.41 8.63
CA GLY A 232 -11.17 -3.11 8.48
C GLY A 232 -10.69 -2.03 9.44
N GLY A 233 -11.33 -0.86 9.39
CA GLY A 233 -10.89 0.33 10.14
C GLY A 233 -11.14 0.19 11.65
N TYR A 234 -10.07 0.25 12.44
CA TYR A 234 -10.11 0.29 13.91
C TYR A 234 -9.46 1.58 14.42
N PRO A 235 -9.85 2.09 15.61
CA PRO A 235 -9.15 3.21 16.22
C PRO A 235 -7.66 2.89 16.39
N THR A 236 -6.80 3.77 15.85
CA THR A 236 -5.34 3.59 15.76
C THR A 236 -4.70 3.23 17.10
N GLU A 237 -4.96 4.03 18.12
CA GLU A 237 -4.41 3.83 19.47
C GLU A 237 -4.92 2.54 20.11
N TRP A 238 -6.16 2.16 19.80
CA TRP A 238 -6.74 0.96 20.34
C TRP A 238 -6.07 -0.30 19.77
N LEU A 239 -6.03 -0.40 18.44
CA LEU A 239 -5.40 -1.51 17.73
C LEU A 239 -3.92 -1.63 18.08
N ALA A 240 -3.20 -0.50 18.13
CA ALA A 240 -1.80 -0.50 18.51
C ALA A 240 -1.59 -0.98 19.95
N GLY A 241 -2.46 -0.56 20.88
CA GLY A 241 -2.38 -0.95 22.29
C GLY A 241 -2.60 -2.44 22.54
N ILE A 242 -3.49 -3.10 21.79
CA ILE A 242 -3.67 -4.56 21.91
C ILE A 242 -2.57 -5.36 21.17
N ALA A 243 -2.01 -4.80 20.09
CA ALA A 243 -1.04 -5.51 19.29
C ALA A 243 0.38 -5.40 19.86
N ALA A 244 0.78 -4.26 20.42
CA ALA A 244 2.14 -4.03 20.90
C ALA A 244 2.64 -5.07 21.92
N PRO A 245 1.86 -5.49 22.94
CA PRO A 245 2.27 -6.55 23.86
C PRO A 245 2.49 -7.90 23.16
N VAL A 246 1.67 -8.22 22.14
CA VAL A 246 1.80 -9.45 21.35
C VAL A 246 3.03 -9.39 20.43
N LEU A 247 3.34 -8.22 19.86
CA LEU A 247 4.56 -8.04 19.07
C LEU A 247 5.82 -8.19 19.93
N ALA A 248 5.85 -7.56 21.12
CA ALA A 248 6.95 -7.68 22.07
C ALA A 248 7.12 -9.11 22.61
N GLY A 249 6.01 -9.83 22.82
CA GLY A 249 5.95 -11.21 23.30
C GLY A 249 5.81 -12.27 22.20
N SER A 250 6.21 -11.98 20.96
CA SER A 250 5.84 -12.79 19.77
C SER A 250 6.27 -14.26 19.81
N LYS A 251 7.21 -14.64 20.69
CA LYS A 251 7.64 -16.04 20.88
C LYS A 251 6.52 -16.90 21.48
N GLU A 252 5.73 -16.31 22.38
CA GLU A 252 4.64 -16.97 23.12
C GLU A 252 3.28 -16.79 22.43
N ALA A 253 3.20 -15.94 21.40
CA ALA A 253 1.97 -15.67 20.68
C ALA A 253 1.51 -16.87 19.84
N ASP A 254 0.20 -17.11 19.83
CA ASP A 254 -0.42 -18.03 18.88
C ASP A 254 -0.18 -17.55 17.44
N SER A 255 0.12 -18.50 16.55
CA SER A 255 0.56 -18.20 15.17
C SER A 255 -0.55 -17.58 14.34
N GLU A 256 -1.80 -18.02 14.55
CA GLU A 256 -2.97 -17.53 13.83
C GLU A 256 -3.40 -16.16 14.34
N HIS A 257 -3.41 -15.96 15.66
CA HIS A 257 -3.69 -14.66 16.26
C HIS A 257 -2.64 -13.61 15.91
N LEU A 258 -1.36 -13.98 15.93
CA LEU A 258 -0.28 -13.11 15.46
C LEU A 258 -0.49 -12.74 13.99
N ALA A 259 -0.81 -13.70 13.12
CA ALA A 259 -1.07 -13.42 11.71
C ALA A 259 -2.26 -12.45 11.53
N THR A 260 -3.34 -12.63 12.30
CA THR A 260 -4.48 -11.71 12.28
C THR A 260 -4.06 -10.30 12.66
N LEU A 261 -3.36 -10.11 13.79
CA LEU A 261 -2.91 -8.80 14.23
C LEU A 261 -1.95 -8.14 13.24
N LEU A 262 -1.00 -8.88 12.66
CA LEU A 262 -0.07 -8.36 11.66
C LEU A 262 -0.80 -7.84 10.42
N ASN A 263 -1.82 -8.56 9.95
CA ASN A 263 -2.64 -8.12 8.81
C ASN A 263 -3.46 -6.87 9.16
N LEU A 264 -4.05 -6.81 10.35
CA LEU A 264 -4.82 -5.64 10.79
C LEU A 264 -3.96 -4.39 10.94
N LEU A 265 -2.74 -4.55 11.45
CA LEU A 265 -1.77 -3.46 11.51
C LEU A 265 -1.35 -3.03 10.11
N ALA A 266 -1.14 -3.96 9.18
CA ALA A 266 -0.83 -3.60 7.79
C ALA A 266 -1.96 -2.79 7.12
N ASP A 267 -3.22 -3.14 7.39
CA ASP A 267 -4.39 -2.41 6.91
C ASP A 267 -4.59 -1.06 7.63
N ASN A 268 -3.85 -0.79 8.72
CA ASN A 268 -3.81 0.48 9.43
C ASN A 268 -2.35 0.91 9.71
N PRO A 269 -1.64 1.47 8.70
CA PRO A 269 -0.23 1.87 8.81
C PRO A 269 0.11 2.77 10.00
N ALA A 270 -0.79 3.68 10.40
CA ALA A 270 -0.61 4.51 11.59
C ALA A 270 -0.58 3.65 12.87
N ALA A 271 -1.47 2.65 12.97
CA ALA A 271 -1.48 1.72 14.09
C ALA A 271 -0.25 0.80 14.07
N ALA A 272 0.21 0.38 12.89
CA ALA A 272 1.45 -0.38 12.75
C ALA A 272 2.64 0.36 13.35
N ARG A 273 2.89 1.61 12.94
CA ARG A 273 4.00 2.43 13.45
C ARG A 273 3.90 2.60 14.97
N LEU A 274 2.70 2.93 15.47
CA LEU A 274 2.47 3.10 16.92
C LEU A 274 2.69 1.78 17.69
N ALA A 275 2.19 0.66 17.18
CA ALA A 275 2.35 -0.65 17.83
C ALA A 275 3.82 -1.06 17.92
N ILE A 276 4.58 -0.84 16.86
CA ILE A 276 6.02 -1.10 16.80
C ILE A 276 6.76 -0.21 17.81
N GLY A 277 6.42 1.09 17.87
CA GLY A 277 7.06 2.01 18.79
C GLY A 277 6.78 1.71 20.26
N LEU A 278 5.56 1.28 20.58
CA LEU A 278 5.17 0.78 21.89
C LEU A 278 5.91 -0.53 22.23
N ALA A 279 5.96 -1.49 21.30
CA ALA A 279 6.61 -2.78 21.50
C ALA A 279 8.13 -2.65 21.71
N ALA A 280 8.79 -1.78 20.95
CA ALA A 280 10.24 -1.55 21.04
C ALA A 280 10.64 -0.59 22.17
N ASN A 281 9.67 0.08 22.82
CA ASN A 281 9.89 1.03 23.89
C ASN A 281 10.95 2.11 23.54
N PHE A 282 10.69 2.85 22.45
CA PHE A 282 11.64 3.82 21.91
C PHE A 282 11.77 5.13 22.72
N SER A 283 10.73 5.53 23.45
CA SER A 283 10.67 6.83 24.13
C SER A 283 10.33 6.66 25.62
N GLN A 284 11.08 7.32 26.50
CA GLN A 284 10.71 7.45 27.92
C GLN A 284 9.48 8.34 28.12
N ALA A 285 9.21 9.28 27.20
CA ALA A 285 8.00 10.10 27.20
C ALA A 285 6.77 9.34 26.65
N GLY A 286 6.97 8.12 26.13
CA GLY A 286 5.94 7.30 25.49
C GLY A 286 5.83 7.55 23.98
N ALA A 287 5.32 6.56 23.25
CA ALA A 287 4.89 6.69 21.87
C ALA A 287 3.44 7.17 21.81
N SER A 288 3.10 7.99 20.81
CA SER A 288 1.73 8.49 20.59
C SER A 288 1.33 8.33 19.12
N ALA A 289 0.05 8.50 18.80
CA ALA A 289 -0.43 8.42 17.42
C ALA A 289 0.26 9.44 16.49
N THR A 290 0.69 10.59 17.00
CA THR A 290 1.40 11.62 16.24
C THR A 290 2.91 11.42 16.22
N GLU A 291 3.46 10.75 17.24
CA GLU A 291 4.89 10.48 17.38
C GLU A 291 5.09 8.99 17.74
N PRO A 292 4.84 8.08 16.79
CA PRO A 292 4.84 6.64 17.05
C PRO A 292 6.21 6.13 17.48
N PHE A 293 7.30 6.78 17.08
CA PHE A 293 8.66 6.42 17.46
C PHE A 293 9.28 7.41 18.48
N GLY A 294 8.45 8.25 19.10
CA GLY A 294 8.86 9.43 19.85
C GLY A 294 9.25 10.59 18.93
N ALA A 295 9.57 11.75 19.53
CA ALA A 295 9.97 12.94 18.78
C ALA A 295 11.24 12.66 17.94
N LEU A 296 11.06 12.53 16.63
CA LEU A 296 12.15 12.42 15.68
C LEU A 296 12.65 13.83 15.31
N PRO A 297 13.94 14.16 15.55
CA PRO A 297 14.50 15.43 15.11
C PRO A 297 14.27 15.70 13.62
N ASP A 298 14.18 16.97 13.24
CA ASP A 298 14.05 17.38 11.83
C ASP A 298 15.20 16.86 10.95
N LEU A 299 16.39 16.73 11.54
CA LEU A 299 17.58 16.23 10.87
C LEU A 299 17.63 14.70 10.99
N PRO A 300 17.51 13.94 9.89
CA PRO A 300 17.41 12.48 9.96
C PRO A 300 18.62 11.78 10.57
N GLN A 301 19.80 12.42 10.52
CA GLN A 301 21.05 11.94 11.09
C GLN A 301 21.02 11.84 12.63
N LEU A 302 20.08 12.51 13.29
CA LEU A 302 19.89 12.47 14.73
C LEU A 302 18.85 11.42 15.17
N TRP A 303 18.27 10.66 14.25
CA TRP A 303 17.29 9.62 14.57
C TRP A 303 17.97 8.43 15.28
N THR A 304 17.94 8.46 16.60
CA THR A 304 18.36 7.36 17.49
C THR A 304 17.30 6.25 17.52
N ASN A 305 17.60 5.08 18.09
CA ASN A 305 16.72 3.88 18.22
C ASN A 305 16.73 2.83 17.10
N GLY A 306 17.56 2.97 16.06
CA GLY A 306 17.67 1.95 15.00
C GLY A 306 17.97 0.54 15.53
N ALA A 307 18.90 0.39 16.48
CA ALA A 307 19.25 -0.91 17.05
C ALA A 307 18.10 -1.60 17.79
N LYS A 308 17.29 -0.85 18.54
CA LYS A 308 16.11 -1.42 19.22
C LYS A 308 15.07 -1.90 18.21
N LEU A 309 14.88 -1.16 17.13
CA LEU A 309 13.97 -1.54 16.05
C LEU A 309 14.46 -2.83 15.38
N THR A 310 15.74 -2.90 15.00
CA THR A 310 16.34 -4.09 14.39
C THR A 310 16.18 -5.32 15.28
N LEU A 311 16.40 -5.20 16.59
CA LEU A 311 16.19 -6.30 17.54
C LEU A 311 14.73 -6.79 17.55
N LEU A 312 13.76 -5.88 17.64
CA LEU A 312 12.34 -6.25 17.59
C LEU A 312 12.00 -6.95 16.27
N LEU A 313 12.44 -6.40 15.13
CA LEU A 313 12.15 -6.95 13.80
C LEU A 313 12.80 -8.33 13.61
N ARG A 314 14.00 -8.55 14.15
CA ARG A 314 14.66 -9.85 14.16
C ARG A 314 13.83 -10.89 14.90
N GLU A 315 13.40 -10.58 16.12
CA GLU A 315 12.57 -11.50 16.92
C GLU A 315 11.21 -11.78 16.27
N LEU A 316 10.58 -10.76 15.68
CA LEU A 316 9.34 -10.92 14.93
C LEU A 316 9.53 -11.79 13.68
N GLY A 317 10.61 -11.58 12.91
CA GLY A 317 10.91 -12.37 11.71
C GLY A 317 11.18 -13.85 12.00
N GLU A 318 11.85 -14.15 13.12
CA GLU A 318 12.04 -15.53 13.59
C GLU A 318 10.69 -16.23 13.83
N ASN A 319 9.75 -15.56 14.49
CA ASN A 319 8.45 -16.13 14.84
C ASN A 319 7.44 -16.12 13.67
N ALA A 320 7.53 -15.13 12.78
CA ALA A 320 6.65 -15.03 11.62
C ALA A 320 6.81 -16.21 10.65
N GLY A 321 7.95 -16.91 10.71
CA GLY A 321 8.24 -18.10 9.90
C GLY A 321 7.43 -19.34 10.18
N LYS A 322 6.67 -19.37 11.28
CA LYS A 322 5.91 -20.57 11.69
C LYS A 322 4.85 -20.97 10.64
N THR A 323 4.24 -20.00 9.96
CA THR A 323 3.24 -20.27 8.91
C THR A 323 3.36 -19.28 7.74
N LYS A 324 2.90 -19.67 6.54
CA LYS A 324 2.84 -18.79 5.37
C LYS A 324 2.00 -17.52 5.64
N LYS A 325 0.90 -17.65 6.40
CA LYS A 325 -0.02 -16.55 6.74
C LYS A 325 0.66 -15.52 7.65
N THR A 326 1.39 -15.98 8.66
CA THR A 326 2.13 -15.11 9.58
C THR A 326 3.31 -14.43 8.87
N ALA A 327 4.04 -15.15 8.01
CA ALA A 327 5.13 -14.60 7.21
C ALA A 327 4.66 -13.52 6.21
N SER A 328 3.52 -13.75 5.54
CA SER A 328 2.88 -12.73 4.69
C SER A 328 2.43 -11.54 5.52
N GLY A 329 1.73 -11.76 6.64
CA GLY A 329 1.31 -10.69 7.55
C GLY A 329 2.49 -9.84 8.06
N PHE A 330 3.63 -10.48 8.37
CA PHE A 330 4.85 -9.77 8.75
C PHE A 330 5.39 -8.90 7.61
N GLY A 331 5.45 -9.42 6.39
CA GLY A 331 5.82 -8.62 5.22
C GLY A 331 4.90 -7.43 5.01
N ARG A 332 3.57 -7.63 5.11
CA ARG A 332 2.59 -6.56 5.01
C ARG A 332 2.75 -5.51 6.11
N LEU A 333 3.07 -5.93 7.33
CA LEU A 333 3.38 -5.02 8.44
C LEU A 333 4.60 -4.14 8.08
N LEU A 334 5.68 -4.73 7.55
CA LEU A 334 6.88 -3.98 7.16
C LEU A 334 6.55 -2.94 6.07
N ALA A 335 5.83 -3.35 5.02
CA ALA A 335 5.43 -2.46 3.94
C ALA A 335 4.49 -1.34 4.44
N GLY A 336 3.47 -1.68 5.22
CA GLY A 336 2.52 -0.72 5.81
C GLY A 336 3.21 0.28 6.72
N ALA A 337 4.00 -0.17 7.70
CA ALA A 337 4.73 0.72 8.60
C ALA A 337 5.75 1.61 7.86
N ALA A 338 6.31 1.14 6.75
CA ALA A 338 7.18 1.92 5.88
C ALA A 338 6.44 2.96 5.03
N GLY A 339 5.11 2.98 4.99
CA GLY A 339 4.36 3.95 4.18
C GLY A 339 3.94 3.46 2.80
N ALA A 340 4.12 2.18 2.48
CA ALA A 340 3.81 1.66 1.15
C ALA A 340 2.31 1.71 0.81
N TYR A 341 1.42 1.72 1.82
CA TYR A 341 -0.03 1.64 1.62
C TYR A 341 -0.79 2.94 1.91
N ASP A 342 -0.22 3.88 2.68
CA ASP A 342 -0.85 5.15 3.07
C ASP A 342 -0.13 6.40 2.55
N GLU A 343 1.10 6.28 2.05
CA GLU A 343 1.90 7.41 1.60
C GLU A 343 2.31 7.29 0.13
N LYS A 344 2.61 8.44 -0.50
CA LYS A 344 3.00 8.49 -1.91
C LYS A 344 4.51 8.47 -2.06
N GLN A 345 4.99 7.80 -3.11
CA GLN A 345 6.40 7.76 -3.48
C GLN A 345 7.02 9.17 -3.49
N GLY A 346 8.13 9.34 -2.75
CA GLY A 346 8.85 10.61 -2.62
C GLY A 346 8.17 11.66 -1.75
N LYS A 347 7.10 11.31 -1.03
CA LYS A 347 6.37 12.18 -0.07
C LYS A 347 6.17 11.49 1.28
N HIS A 348 7.14 10.70 1.71
CA HIS A 348 7.05 9.96 2.96
C HIS A 348 7.18 10.82 4.21
N SER A 349 6.49 10.44 5.27
CA SER A 349 6.66 11.03 6.61
C SER A 349 8.04 10.69 7.18
N LYS A 350 8.46 11.42 8.22
CA LYS A 350 9.75 11.12 8.89
C LYS A 350 9.72 9.75 9.55
N GLU A 351 8.57 9.37 10.08
CA GLU A 351 8.31 8.12 10.76
C GLU A 351 8.39 6.95 9.77
N ALA A 352 7.70 7.06 8.63
CA ALA A 352 7.76 6.08 7.55
C ALA A 352 9.19 5.93 7.01
N ALA A 353 9.87 7.05 6.74
CA ALA A 353 11.24 7.05 6.24
C ALA A 353 12.25 6.47 7.25
N PHE A 354 12.12 6.77 8.55
CA PHE A 354 12.94 6.18 9.61
C PHE A 354 12.79 4.66 9.65
N PHE A 355 11.54 4.19 9.57
CA PHE A 355 11.23 2.77 9.60
C PHE A 355 11.75 2.07 8.35
N ALA A 356 11.44 2.60 7.16
CA ALA A 356 11.87 2.05 5.87
C ALA A 356 13.39 1.96 5.76
N TYR A 357 14.12 3.02 6.11
CA TYR A 357 15.58 3.00 6.17
C TYR A 357 16.07 1.86 7.05
N SER A 358 15.53 1.74 8.27
CA SER A 358 15.97 0.74 9.24
C SER A 358 15.70 -0.69 8.76
N VAL A 359 14.57 -0.94 8.08
CA VAL A 359 14.26 -2.23 7.46
C VAL A 359 15.25 -2.53 6.33
N MET A 360 15.47 -1.59 5.41
CA MET A 360 16.32 -1.80 4.23
C MET A 360 17.77 -2.09 4.58
N ILE A 361 18.33 -1.42 5.61
CA ILE A 361 19.73 -1.64 6.02
C ILE A 361 19.92 -2.81 6.99
N SER A 362 18.85 -3.32 7.60
CA SER A 362 18.92 -4.42 8.57
C SER A 362 18.38 -5.72 8.00
N VAL A 363 18.23 -5.82 6.68
CA VAL A 363 17.54 -6.95 6.07
C VAL A 363 18.28 -8.28 6.25
N ASP A 364 19.61 -8.22 6.39
CA ASP A 364 20.45 -9.36 6.74
C ASP A 364 20.41 -9.72 8.23
N ASP A 365 19.80 -8.88 9.07
CA ASP A 365 19.58 -9.17 10.49
C ASP A 365 18.20 -9.77 10.77
N ILE A 366 17.31 -9.76 9.77
CA ILE A 366 15.92 -10.17 9.89
C ILE A 366 15.75 -11.49 9.15
N ARG A 367 15.16 -12.49 9.81
CA ARG A 367 14.79 -13.73 9.14
C ARG A 367 13.59 -13.50 8.24
N LEU A 368 13.82 -13.53 6.93
CA LEU A 368 12.79 -13.39 5.91
C LEU A 368 12.33 -14.75 5.39
N HIS A 369 11.04 -14.88 5.13
CA HIS A 369 10.44 -16.08 4.57
C HIS A 369 9.85 -15.78 3.20
N GLU A 370 9.58 -16.82 2.41
CA GLU A 370 9.14 -16.66 1.01
C GLU A 370 7.91 -15.75 0.87
N ALA A 371 6.93 -15.90 1.76
CA ALA A 371 5.71 -15.09 1.74
C ALA A 371 5.93 -13.61 2.14
N THR A 372 7.09 -13.27 2.71
CA THR A 372 7.47 -11.89 3.06
C THR A 372 7.99 -11.12 1.83
N ARG A 373 8.59 -11.82 0.87
CA ARG A 373 9.30 -11.23 -0.28
C ARG A 373 8.44 -10.30 -1.12
N LEU A 374 7.20 -10.71 -1.42
CA LEU A 374 6.24 -9.89 -2.20
C LEU A 374 6.07 -8.49 -1.57
N HIS A 375 5.97 -8.42 -0.25
CA HIS A 375 5.72 -7.16 0.46
C HIS A 375 6.98 -6.31 0.62
N LEU A 376 8.18 -6.91 0.60
CA LEU A 376 9.43 -6.16 0.51
C LEU A 376 9.58 -5.45 -0.84
N SER A 377 9.04 -6.04 -1.91
CA SER A 377 8.93 -5.40 -3.22
C SER A 377 7.93 -4.24 -3.23
N GLU A 378 6.82 -4.34 -2.49
CA GLU A 378 5.90 -3.21 -2.28
C GLU A 378 6.57 -2.07 -1.51
N LEU A 379 7.41 -2.38 -0.51
CA LEU A 379 8.26 -1.39 0.16
C LEU A 379 9.24 -0.76 -0.83
N ALA A 380 9.97 -1.56 -1.61
CA ALA A 380 10.91 -1.09 -2.62
C ALA A 380 10.25 -0.18 -3.68
N SER A 381 9.02 -0.51 -4.07
CA SER A 381 8.18 0.26 -5.00
C SER A 381 7.91 1.67 -4.48
N SER A 382 7.53 1.77 -3.21
CA SER A 382 7.27 3.05 -2.53
C SER A 382 8.52 3.91 -2.38
N TYR A 383 9.69 3.29 -2.24
CA TYR A 383 11.00 3.93 -2.10
C TYR A 383 11.88 3.81 -3.36
N ALA A 384 11.27 3.74 -4.55
CA ALA A 384 12.01 3.68 -5.82
C ALA A 384 13.02 4.84 -5.99
N PRO A 385 12.76 6.10 -5.56
CA PRO A 385 13.76 7.17 -5.60
C PRO A 385 15.04 6.83 -4.84
N GLU A 386 14.92 6.27 -3.64
CA GLU A 386 16.03 5.86 -2.79
C GLU A 386 16.80 4.68 -3.41
N ILE A 387 16.11 3.72 -4.02
CA ILE A 387 16.73 2.60 -4.75
C ILE A 387 17.51 3.11 -5.97
N VAL A 388 16.93 4.01 -6.76
CA VAL A 388 17.58 4.59 -7.94
C VAL A 388 18.83 5.39 -7.54
N LEU A 389 18.72 6.21 -6.50
CA LEU A 389 19.84 7.00 -6.00
C LEU A 389 20.91 6.15 -5.33
N GLY A 390 20.53 5.11 -4.60
CA GLY A 390 21.49 4.16 -4.00
C GLY A 390 22.20 3.30 -5.04
N SER A 391 21.56 3.04 -6.18
CA SER A 391 22.17 2.35 -7.33
C SER A 391 23.06 3.27 -8.17
N ASP A 392 23.04 4.60 -7.95
CA ASP A 392 23.75 5.54 -8.81
C ASP A 392 25.27 5.53 -8.58
N ILE A 393 25.96 4.66 -9.31
CA ILE A 393 27.41 4.55 -9.34
C ILE A 393 28.12 5.74 -10.02
N ALA A 394 27.37 6.70 -10.57
CA ALA A 394 27.90 7.94 -11.12
C ALA A 394 27.77 9.12 -10.14
N ALA A 395 27.11 8.93 -8.99
CA ALA A 395 27.01 9.95 -7.96
C ALA A 395 28.40 10.32 -7.41
N VAL A 396 28.51 11.55 -6.89
CA VAL A 396 29.77 12.20 -6.46
C VAL A 396 30.55 11.39 -5.42
N ASP A 397 29.95 10.40 -4.76
CA ASP A 397 30.69 9.51 -3.86
C ASP A 397 29.99 8.15 -3.65
N VAL A 398 30.33 7.18 -4.51
CA VAL A 398 29.86 5.79 -4.49
C VAL A 398 30.26 5.00 -3.23
N ASN A 399 31.16 5.55 -2.41
CA ASN A 399 31.68 4.90 -1.22
C ASN A 399 31.02 5.42 0.06
N LYS A 400 30.08 6.38 -0.02
CA LYS A 400 29.40 6.85 1.18
C LYS A 400 28.50 5.74 1.75
N PRO A 401 28.59 5.44 3.06
CA PRO A 401 27.77 4.40 3.70
C PRO A 401 26.30 4.82 3.74
N SER A 402 25.34 3.90 3.86
CA SER A 402 23.94 4.27 4.07
C SER A 402 23.80 5.23 5.24
N ALA A 403 22.98 6.26 5.08
CA ALA A 403 22.79 7.25 6.13
C ALA A 403 21.36 7.80 6.10
N LYS A 404 20.87 8.12 7.29
CA LYS A 404 19.64 8.89 7.48
C LYS A 404 19.91 10.34 7.13
N VAL A 405 20.09 10.63 5.86
CA VAL A 405 20.20 11.98 5.30
C VAL A 405 19.50 11.99 3.95
N PRO A 406 18.71 13.02 3.61
CA PRO A 406 18.10 13.11 2.30
C PRO A 406 19.16 13.00 1.20
N SER A 407 18.79 12.34 0.10
CA SER A 407 19.67 12.14 -1.05
C SER A 407 18.98 12.62 -2.33
N PRO A 408 19.62 13.45 -3.16
CA PRO A 408 20.74 14.33 -2.82
C PRO A 408 20.40 15.23 -1.62
N GLY A 409 21.43 15.73 -0.92
CA GLY A 409 21.25 16.64 0.21
C GLY A 409 20.44 17.90 -0.16
N PHE A 410 19.87 18.59 0.82
CA PHE A 410 18.98 19.74 0.58
C PHE A 410 19.62 20.84 -0.29
N PHE A 411 20.93 21.06 -0.11
CA PHE A 411 21.73 22.02 -0.87
C PHE A 411 22.53 21.39 -2.01
N GLU A 412 22.44 20.07 -2.18
CA GLU A 412 23.11 19.37 -3.28
C GLU A 412 22.22 19.44 -4.53
N PRO A 413 22.77 19.84 -5.69
CA PRO A 413 22.01 19.85 -6.92
C PRO A 413 21.64 18.41 -7.30
N SER A 414 20.34 18.16 -7.52
CA SER A 414 19.90 16.91 -8.12
C SER A 414 20.00 17.01 -9.64
N PRO A 415 20.79 16.15 -10.31
CA PRO A 415 20.91 16.17 -11.76
C PRO A 415 19.60 15.78 -12.45
N VAL A 416 18.68 15.12 -11.72
CA VAL A 416 17.34 14.77 -12.18
C VAL A 416 16.30 15.54 -11.34
N PRO A 417 15.69 16.60 -11.87
CA PRO A 417 14.66 17.37 -11.16
C PRO A 417 13.53 16.46 -10.65
N GLY A 418 13.23 16.54 -9.36
CA GLY A 418 12.18 15.74 -8.72
C GLY A 418 12.62 14.33 -8.26
N LEU A 419 13.84 13.90 -8.58
CA LEU A 419 14.44 12.70 -8.00
C LEU A 419 15.14 13.08 -6.69
N ARG A 420 14.47 12.77 -5.58
CA ARG A 420 14.95 12.92 -4.21
C ARG A 420 14.43 11.76 -3.36
N GLY A 421 15.28 11.25 -2.50
CA GLY A 421 14.97 10.28 -1.46
C GLY A 421 15.01 10.92 -0.08
N ALA A 422 14.19 10.39 0.84
CA ALA A 422 14.13 10.80 2.23
C ALA A 422 15.40 10.42 3.02
N PHE A 423 16.10 9.39 2.58
CA PHE A 423 17.38 8.93 3.11
C PHE A 423 18.32 8.50 1.99
N ARG A 424 19.56 8.15 2.36
CA ARG A 424 20.58 7.68 1.44
C ARG A 424 20.89 6.22 1.70
N LEU A 425 20.78 5.40 0.65
CA LEU A 425 21.31 4.04 0.63
C LEU A 425 22.70 4.03 0.00
N SER A 426 23.57 3.17 0.50
CA SER A 426 24.80 2.79 -0.20
C SER A 426 24.47 1.82 -1.32
N PRO A 427 25.30 1.75 -2.38
CA PRO A 427 25.12 0.73 -3.40
C PRO A 427 25.07 -0.70 -2.85
N GLU A 428 25.89 -1.03 -1.85
CA GLU A 428 25.88 -2.37 -1.25
C GLU A 428 24.55 -2.66 -0.54
N ASP A 429 24.05 -1.74 0.28
CA ASP A 429 22.78 -1.94 1.00
C ASP A 429 21.59 -1.96 0.04
N THR A 430 21.62 -1.15 -1.03
CA THR A 430 20.63 -1.24 -2.11
C THR A 430 20.64 -2.61 -2.75
N PHE A 431 21.81 -3.15 -3.10
CA PHE A 431 21.94 -4.48 -3.68
C PHE A 431 21.40 -5.57 -2.73
N ARG A 432 21.83 -5.56 -1.46
CA ARG A 432 21.36 -6.49 -0.41
C ARG A 432 19.86 -6.44 -0.22
N PHE A 433 19.25 -5.25 -0.27
CA PHE A 433 17.81 -5.16 -0.15
C PHE A 433 17.08 -5.72 -1.39
N LEU A 434 17.60 -5.48 -2.59
CA LEU A 434 17.01 -6.01 -3.84
C LEU A 434 17.01 -7.55 -3.87
N THR A 435 18.02 -8.24 -3.32
CA THR A 435 18.05 -9.72 -3.30
C THR A 435 16.90 -10.33 -2.49
N THR A 436 16.27 -9.55 -1.62
CA THR A 436 15.22 -10.05 -0.73
C THR A 436 13.95 -10.43 -1.49
N PHE A 437 13.71 -9.83 -2.66
CA PHE A 437 12.53 -10.10 -3.49
C PHE A 437 12.86 -10.39 -4.96
N ALA A 438 14.12 -10.50 -5.34
CA ALA A 438 14.52 -10.74 -6.73
C ALA A 438 14.30 -12.19 -7.23
N ALA A 439 13.74 -13.08 -6.40
CA ALA A 439 13.65 -14.52 -6.65
C ALA A 439 12.67 -14.90 -7.77
N SER A 440 11.63 -14.11 -8.04
CA SER A 440 10.62 -14.42 -9.06
C SER A 440 10.04 -13.16 -9.70
N ALA A 441 9.35 -13.24 -10.84
CA ALA A 441 8.64 -12.06 -11.34
C ALA A 441 7.45 -11.68 -10.46
N GLU A 442 6.75 -12.66 -9.88
CA GLU A 442 5.63 -12.36 -8.98
C GLU A 442 6.08 -11.48 -7.82
N THR A 443 7.23 -11.81 -7.22
CA THR A 443 7.80 -11.02 -6.12
C THR A 443 8.43 -9.71 -6.60
N ARG A 444 8.89 -9.59 -7.85
CA ARG A 444 9.43 -8.33 -8.40
C ARG A 444 8.37 -7.37 -8.94
N ALA A 445 7.19 -7.85 -9.31
CA ALA A 445 6.17 -7.06 -10.00
C ALA A 445 5.78 -5.75 -9.28
N PRO A 446 5.64 -5.70 -7.94
CA PRO A 446 5.37 -4.44 -7.25
C PRO A 446 6.49 -3.40 -7.42
N PHE A 447 7.75 -3.81 -7.31
CA PHE A 447 8.91 -2.96 -7.55
C PHE A 447 8.95 -2.45 -9.00
N ASP A 448 8.71 -3.32 -9.98
CA ASP A 448 8.65 -2.93 -11.39
C ASP A 448 7.57 -1.87 -11.65
N ALA A 449 6.40 -2.00 -11.00
CA ALA A 449 5.34 -1.00 -11.07
C ALA A 449 5.78 0.35 -10.46
N GLY A 450 6.48 0.34 -9.33
CA GLY A 450 6.97 1.55 -8.66
C GLY A 450 8.06 2.28 -9.45
N MET A 451 8.94 1.52 -10.11
CA MET A 451 9.91 2.05 -11.06
C MET A 451 9.21 2.68 -12.27
N GLY A 452 8.15 2.05 -12.77
CA GLY A 452 7.31 2.60 -13.82
C GLY A 452 6.62 3.91 -13.43
N GLU A 453 6.07 3.98 -12.22
CA GLU A 453 5.48 5.20 -11.66
C GLU A 453 6.53 6.32 -11.52
N LEU A 454 7.73 5.97 -11.06
CA LEU A 454 8.85 6.91 -10.96
C LEU A 454 9.20 7.51 -12.32
N VAL A 455 9.33 6.68 -13.37
CA VAL A 455 9.57 7.14 -14.74
C VAL A 455 8.43 8.06 -15.19
N HIS A 456 7.18 7.66 -15.00
CA HIS A 456 6.02 8.46 -15.38
C HIS A 456 5.99 9.83 -14.68
N ARG A 457 6.43 9.90 -13.42
CA ARG A 457 6.50 11.13 -12.63
C ARG A 457 7.63 12.05 -13.07
N LEU A 458 8.80 11.51 -13.40
CA LEU A 458 10.00 12.31 -13.70
C LEU A 458 10.11 12.69 -15.19
N LEU A 459 9.64 11.82 -16.09
CA LEU A 459 9.78 11.97 -17.53
C LEU A 459 9.19 13.28 -18.07
N PRO A 460 7.99 13.75 -17.67
CA PRO A 460 7.44 15.01 -18.16
C PRO A 460 8.34 16.20 -17.84
N THR A 461 8.88 16.24 -16.63
CA THR A 461 9.75 17.34 -16.17
C THR A 461 11.05 17.39 -16.95
N VAL A 462 11.72 16.26 -17.14
CA VAL A 462 12.98 16.23 -17.91
C VAL A 462 12.74 16.43 -19.40
N SER A 463 11.59 15.98 -19.92
CA SER A 463 11.18 16.18 -21.31
C SER A 463 10.92 17.66 -21.63
N GLN A 464 10.29 18.39 -20.72
CA GLN A 464 10.08 19.82 -20.88
C GLN A 464 11.40 20.59 -20.95
N ARG A 465 12.39 20.22 -20.12
CA ARG A 465 13.74 20.81 -20.17
C ARG A 465 14.47 20.48 -21.47
N ALA A 466 14.38 19.23 -21.92
CA ALA A 466 14.96 18.81 -23.20
C ALA A 466 14.34 19.60 -24.38
N LYS A 467 13.03 19.81 -24.40
CA LYS A 467 12.39 20.67 -25.41
C LYS A 467 12.89 22.13 -25.37
N GLY A 468 13.29 22.62 -24.20
CA GLY A 468 13.94 23.92 -24.03
C GLY A 468 15.44 23.96 -24.36
N GLY A 469 16.03 22.84 -24.79
CA GLY A 469 17.44 22.72 -25.15
C GLY A 469 18.36 22.20 -24.05
N ASP A 470 17.86 21.90 -22.84
CA ASP A 470 18.63 21.31 -21.74
C ASP A 470 18.41 19.79 -21.65
N PHE A 471 19.35 19.03 -22.21
CA PHE A 471 19.29 17.56 -22.27
C PHE A 471 19.91 16.85 -21.07
N VAL A 472 20.67 17.59 -20.25
CA VAL A 472 21.44 17.00 -19.14
C VAL A 472 20.52 16.24 -18.16
N PRO A 473 19.34 16.77 -17.76
CA PRO A 473 18.43 16.07 -16.87
C PRO A 473 17.89 14.75 -17.43
N MET A 474 17.64 14.69 -18.74
CA MET A 474 17.16 13.46 -19.39
C MET A 474 18.26 12.39 -19.42
N GLY A 475 19.48 12.78 -19.80
CA GLY A 475 20.66 11.91 -19.72
C GLY A 475 20.92 11.36 -18.32
N ALA A 476 20.78 12.22 -17.31
CA ALA A 476 20.93 11.84 -15.90
C ALA A 476 19.83 10.85 -15.46
N LEU A 477 18.58 11.04 -15.90
CA LEU A 477 17.47 10.12 -15.58
C LEU A 477 17.77 8.71 -16.13
N PHE A 478 18.05 8.59 -17.42
CA PHE A 478 18.32 7.27 -18.03
C PHE A 478 19.63 6.65 -17.53
N THR A 479 20.60 7.47 -17.11
CA THR A 479 21.79 6.98 -16.41
C THR A 479 21.42 6.29 -15.10
N ALA A 480 20.65 6.98 -14.25
CA ALA A 480 20.25 6.46 -12.94
C ALA A 480 19.35 5.23 -13.05
N LEU A 481 18.40 5.25 -13.99
CA LEU A 481 17.52 4.10 -14.29
C LEU A 481 18.32 2.90 -14.81
N GLY A 482 19.28 3.11 -15.72
CA GLY A 482 20.14 2.04 -16.22
C GLY A 482 20.90 1.38 -15.08
N ASN A 483 21.57 2.18 -14.22
CA ASN A 483 22.27 1.65 -13.05
C ASN A 483 21.34 0.81 -12.15
N ALA A 484 20.15 1.31 -11.81
CA ALA A 484 19.17 0.61 -10.99
C ALA A 484 18.74 -0.74 -11.59
N ARG A 485 18.51 -0.80 -12.91
CA ARG A 485 18.22 -2.06 -13.60
C ARG A 485 19.39 -3.04 -13.51
N GLY A 486 20.63 -2.55 -13.64
CA GLY A 486 21.82 -3.39 -13.46
C GLY A 486 21.89 -4.05 -12.08
N PHE A 487 21.58 -3.29 -11.03
CA PHE A 487 21.52 -3.80 -9.66
C PHE A 487 20.41 -4.84 -9.45
N GLU A 488 19.22 -4.60 -10.00
CA GLU A 488 18.11 -5.55 -9.97
C GLU A 488 18.49 -6.89 -10.62
N LEU A 489 19.11 -6.84 -11.81
CA LEU A 489 19.59 -8.04 -12.52
C LEU A 489 20.67 -8.78 -11.73
N GLY A 490 21.62 -8.05 -11.14
CA GLY A 490 22.65 -8.64 -10.29
C GLY A 490 22.03 -9.35 -9.09
N ALA A 491 21.04 -8.74 -8.45
CA ALA A 491 20.35 -9.30 -7.30
C ALA A 491 19.57 -10.57 -7.66
N ALA A 492 18.88 -10.57 -8.81
CA ALA A 492 18.17 -11.73 -9.31
C ALA A 492 19.10 -12.92 -9.60
N VAL A 493 20.21 -12.69 -10.30
CA VAL A 493 21.22 -13.74 -10.57
C VAL A 493 21.76 -14.30 -9.27
N ARG A 494 22.07 -13.42 -8.31
CA ARG A 494 22.61 -13.81 -7.01
C ARG A 494 21.68 -14.75 -6.24
N VAL A 495 20.37 -14.56 -6.33
CA VAL A 495 19.35 -15.37 -5.63
C VAL A 495 19.05 -16.65 -6.38
N LEU A 496 18.91 -16.60 -7.70
CA LEU A 496 18.48 -17.75 -8.50
C LEU A 496 19.60 -18.77 -8.74
N LYS A 497 20.85 -18.32 -8.89
CA LYS A 497 22.01 -19.19 -9.14
C LYS A 497 23.30 -18.57 -8.59
N PRO A 498 23.58 -18.72 -7.29
CA PRO A 498 24.73 -18.08 -6.63
C PRO A 498 26.13 -18.57 -7.08
N GLN A 499 26.22 -19.67 -7.84
CA GLN A 499 27.49 -20.30 -8.24
C GLN A 499 27.67 -20.45 -9.77
N ASP A 500 26.80 -19.84 -10.58
CA ASP A 500 26.83 -20.03 -12.03
C ASP A 500 27.75 -18.99 -12.71
N ASP A 501 29.02 -19.36 -12.90
CA ASP A 501 30.02 -18.55 -13.62
C ASP A 501 29.67 -18.34 -15.11
N ALA A 502 28.60 -18.95 -15.62
CA ALA A 502 28.14 -18.76 -17.00
C ALA A 502 27.42 -17.42 -17.22
N VAL A 503 26.85 -16.80 -16.18
CA VAL A 503 26.21 -15.48 -16.29
C VAL A 503 27.25 -14.38 -16.16
N LYS A 504 27.80 -13.92 -17.29
CA LYS A 504 28.95 -13.00 -17.32
C LYS A 504 28.56 -11.56 -17.62
N SER A 505 27.34 -11.31 -18.07
CA SER A 505 26.84 -9.98 -18.44
C SER A 505 25.41 -9.73 -17.97
N ALA A 506 25.01 -8.45 -17.95
CA ALA A 506 23.63 -8.06 -17.63
C ALA A 506 22.62 -8.65 -18.62
N LYS A 507 23.03 -8.83 -19.87
CA LYS A 507 22.20 -9.45 -20.90
C LYS A 507 21.99 -10.94 -20.62
N ASP A 508 23.05 -11.68 -20.28
CA ASP A 508 22.93 -13.10 -19.90
C ASP A 508 21.99 -13.27 -18.69
N ALA A 509 22.09 -12.36 -17.73
CA ALA A 509 21.26 -12.31 -16.54
C ALA A 509 19.77 -12.11 -16.88
N GLU A 510 19.49 -11.21 -17.81
CA GLU A 510 18.13 -10.91 -18.27
C GLU A 510 17.51 -12.04 -19.08
N SER A 511 18.25 -12.61 -20.04
CA SER A 511 17.83 -13.80 -20.79
C SER A 511 17.58 -14.99 -19.86
N PHE A 512 18.44 -15.20 -18.85
CA PHE A 512 18.24 -16.23 -17.83
C PHE A 512 16.96 -16.00 -17.01
N LEU A 513 16.71 -14.77 -16.58
CA LEU A 513 15.51 -14.38 -15.84
C LEU A 513 14.23 -14.65 -16.63
N ILE A 514 14.21 -14.28 -17.91
CA ILE A 514 13.08 -14.48 -18.80
C ILE A 514 12.87 -15.96 -19.11
N GLY A 515 13.94 -16.71 -19.40
CA GLY A 515 13.87 -18.16 -19.60
C GLY A 515 13.32 -18.90 -18.38
N THR A 516 13.74 -18.49 -17.18
CA THR A 516 13.21 -19.03 -15.90
C THR A 516 11.74 -18.72 -15.72
N LEU A 517 11.31 -17.51 -16.11
CA LEU A 517 9.91 -17.09 -16.04
C LEU A 517 8.99 -17.89 -16.97
N MET A 518 9.40 -18.03 -18.22
CA MET A 518 8.64 -18.74 -19.25
C MET A 518 8.57 -20.26 -18.97
N GLY A 519 9.61 -20.83 -18.35
CA GLY A 519 9.66 -22.25 -17.97
C GLY A 519 8.78 -22.63 -16.78
N LEU A 520 8.47 -21.68 -15.88
CA LEU A 520 7.70 -21.92 -14.66
C LEU A 520 6.23 -21.47 -14.75
N ALA A 521 5.92 -20.50 -15.61
CA ALA A 521 4.58 -19.92 -15.69
C ALA A 521 4.23 -19.53 -17.13
N GLY A 522 3.38 -20.31 -17.79
CA GLY A 522 2.65 -19.87 -19.00
C GLY A 522 1.61 -18.77 -18.73
N LEU A 523 1.84 -17.91 -17.73
CA LEU A 523 0.92 -16.90 -17.20
C LEU A 523 1.67 -15.58 -17.09
N VAL A 524 1.41 -14.67 -18.03
CA VAL A 524 1.77 -13.26 -17.90
C VAL A 524 0.80 -12.66 -16.88
N PRO A 525 1.24 -12.22 -15.68
CA PRO A 525 0.34 -11.55 -14.76
C PRO A 525 -0.23 -10.28 -15.42
N PRO A 526 -1.45 -9.84 -15.07
CA PRO A 526 -2.01 -8.59 -15.59
C PRO A 526 -1.10 -7.42 -15.17
N MET A 527 -0.20 -7.03 -16.06
CA MET A 527 0.75 -5.95 -15.82
C MET A 527 -0.03 -4.64 -15.75
N SER A 528 0.20 -3.86 -14.69
CA SER A 528 -0.24 -2.47 -14.68
C SER A 528 0.44 -1.71 -15.81
N ILE A 529 -0.18 -0.62 -16.29
CA ILE A 529 0.41 0.24 -17.33
C ILE A 529 1.81 0.77 -16.93
N TYR A 530 2.05 0.92 -15.62
CA TYR A 530 3.32 1.38 -15.08
C TYR A 530 4.39 0.29 -15.12
N ALA A 531 4.06 -0.94 -14.70
CA ALA A 531 4.99 -2.07 -14.81
C ALA A 531 5.42 -2.29 -16.27
N GLY A 532 4.48 -2.21 -17.21
CA GLY A 532 4.79 -2.31 -18.65
C GLY A 532 5.75 -1.22 -19.16
N THR A 533 5.77 -0.03 -18.55
CA THR A 533 6.71 1.05 -18.91
C THR A 533 8.13 0.71 -18.47
N TRP A 534 8.31 0.27 -17.22
CA TRP A 534 9.63 -0.13 -16.72
C TRP A 534 10.15 -1.37 -17.45
N THR A 535 9.33 -2.42 -17.53
CA THR A 535 9.64 -3.66 -18.25
C THR A 535 10.03 -3.36 -19.70
N GLY A 536 9.25 -2.53 -20.42
CA GLY A 536 9.54 -2.17 -21.80
C GLY A 536 10.88 -1.45 -22.00
N ILE A 537 11.21 -0.45 -21.18
CA ILE A 537 12.52 0.20 -21.25
C ILE A 537 13.64 -0.80 -20.95
N SER A 538 13.40 -1.68 -19.97
CA SER A 538 14.41 -2.56 -19.38
C SER A 538 14.76 -3.82 -20.18
N MET A 539 13.81 -4.37 -20.95
CA MET A 539 13.92 -5.72 -21.54
C MET A 539 14.33 -5.78 -23.02
N GLY A 540 14.18 -4.71 -23.80
CA GLY A 540 14.52 -4.78 -25.24
C GLY A 540 13.92 -6.00 -25.96
N VAL A 541 14.77 -6.80 -26.67
CA VAL A 541 14.40 -8.05 -27.40
C VAL A 541 14.42 -9.32 -26.52
N SER A 542 14.90 -9.24 -25.27
CA SER A 542 15.23 -10.44 -24.46
C SER A 542 14.05 -11.38 -24.15
N ALA A 543 12.80 -10.95 -24.36
CA ALA A 543 11.60 -11.80 -24.31
C ALA A 543 11.53 -12.84 -25.47
N TYR A 544 12.29 -12.64 -26.54
CA TYR A 544 12.19 -13.40 -27.79
C TYR A 544 13.25 -14.52 -27.94
N ASP A 545 14.47 -14.36 -27.41
CA ASP A 545 15.55 -15.37 -27.51
C ASP A 545 15.29 -16.63 -26.66
N THR A 546 14.06 -16.83 -26.17
CA THR A 546 13.61 -18.02 -25.42
C THR A 546 13.67 -19.31 -26.25
N TYR A 547 14.03 -19.26 -27.54
CA TYR A 547 14.29 -20.42 -28.39
C TYR A 547 15.50 -20.26 -29.33
N GLY A 548 16.70 -20.62 -28.83
CA GLY A 548 17.84 -21.18 -29.60
C GLY A 548 19.11 -20.32 -29.71
N PRO A 549 20.29 -20.87 -30.11
CA PRO A 549 20.73 -22.26 -30.20
C PRO A 549 21.85 -22.61 -29.19
N GLU A 550 22.30 -23.87 -29.18
CA GLU A 550 23.49 -24.34 -28.43
C GLU A 550 24.78 -23.61 -28.82
N ASP A 551 25.70 -23.53 -27.85
CA ASP A 551 27.03 -22.91 -27.92
C ASP A 551 27.75 -23.11 -29.26
N GLY A 552 27.98 -22.03 -30.03
CA GLY A 552 28.66 -22.20 -31.32
C GLY A 552 29.19 -21.02 -32.13
N GLU A 553 28.81 -19.73 -31.98
CA GLU A 553 29.41 -18.65 -32.80
C GLU A 553 29.42 -17.26 -32.11
N LYS A 554 30.28 -17.12 -31.09
CA LYS A 554 30.07 -16.17 -29.97
C LYS A 554 30.21 -14.66 -30.22
N VAL A 555 30.72 -14.16 -31.36
CA VAL A 555 31.02 -12.71 -31.48
C VAL A 555 30.04 -11.99 -32.40
N ALA A 556 29.73 -12.53 -33.58
CA ALA A 556 28.78 -11.91 -34.50
C ALA A 556 27.34 -11.99 -33.97
N GLU A 557 26.94 -13.14 -33.41
CA GLU A 557 25.64 -13.35 -32.79
C GLU A 557 25.45 -12.45 -31.54
N LEU A 558 26.51 -12.29 -30.74
CA LEU A 558 26.50 -11.42 -29.57
C LEU A 558 26.35 -9.95 -29.96
N GLN A 559 27.06 -9.50 -30.99
CA GLN A 559 26.92 -8.15 -31.54
C GLN A 559 25.54 -7.89 -32.13
N GLU A 560 24.96 -8.85 -32.85
CA GLU A 560 23.62 -8.73 -33.42
C GLU A 560 22.56 -8.63 -32.32
N ALA A 561 22.69 -9.45 -31.28
CA ALA A 561 21.75 -9.44 -30.18
C ALA A 561 21.93 -8.22 -29.24
N ILE A 562 23.15 -7.65 -29.11
CA ILE A 562 23.36 -6.34 -28.44
C ILE A 562 22.68 -5.20 -29.22
N LYS A 563 22.81 -5.21 -30.56
CA LYS A 563 22.14 -4.23 -31.42
C LYS A 563 20.61 -4.32 -31.29
N LYS A 564 20.07 -5.54 -31.31
CA LYS A 564 18.63 -5.80 -31.13
C LYS A 564 18.11 -5.30 -29.78
N ASP A 565 18.81 -5.59 -28.70
CA ASP A 565 18.43 -5.14 -27.36
C ASP A 565 18.43 -3.61 -27.22
N THR A 566 19.49 -2.95 -27.72
CA THR A 566 19.57 -1.48 -27.77
C THR A 566 18.45 -0.88 -28.60
N LEU A 567 18.13 -1.49 -29.76
CA LEU A 567 17.04 -1.06 -30.63
C LEU A 567 15.67 -1.18 -29.95
N GLY A 568 15.48 -2.17 -29.07
CA GLY A 568 14.25 -2.31 -28.29
C GLY A 568 14.09 -1.22 -27.23
N SER A 569 15.15 -0.92 -26.47
CA SER A 569 15.14 0.23 -25.55
C SER A 569 14.93 1.54 -26.31
N GLN A 570 15.56 1.71 -27.48
CA GLN A 570 15.36 2.87 -28.36
C GLN A 570 13.92 3.00 -28.83
N TYR A 571 13.29 1.90 -29.26
CA TYR A 571 11.88 1.85 -29.59
C TYR A 571 11.02 2.32 -28.42
N MET A 572 11.21 1.77 -27.22
CA MET A 572 10.38 2.12 -26.07
C MET A 572 10.58 3.56 -25.62
N ILE A 573 11.82 4.06 -25.61
CA ILE A 573 12.10 5.46 -25.30
C ILE A 573 11.48 6.39 -26.36
N SER A 574 11.48 6.01 -27.64
CA SER A 574 10.82 6.82 -28.68
C SER A 574 9.31 6.94 -28.45
N GLN A 575 8.63 5.86 -28.04
CA GLN A 575 7.21 5.90 -27.69
C GLN A 575 6.96 6.84 -26.51
N LEU A 576 7.84 6.80 -25.51
CA LEU A 576 7.77 7.72 -24.37
C LEU A 576 7.94 9.17 -24.81
N LEU A 577 8.93 9.49 -25.64
CA LEU A 577 9.14 10.84 -26.17
C LEU A 577 7.96 11.33 -27.01
N ILE A 578 7.41 10.48 -27.88
CA ILE A 578 6.19 10.80 -28.65
C ILE A 578 5.02 11.11 -27.70
N GLY A 579 4.83 10.29 -26.66
CA GLY A 579 3.82 10.51 -25.62
C GLY A 579 4.02 11.82 -24.84
N GLN A 580 5.26 12.28 -24.70
CA GLN A 580 5.58 13.59 -24.13
C GLN A 580 5.44 14.74 -25.14
N GLY A 581 5.03 14.48 -26.37
CA GLY A 581 4.77 15.48 -27.41
C GLY A 581 6.03 15.97 -28.13
N PHE A 582 7.05 15.12 -28.30
CA PHE A 582 8.11 15.38 -29.27
C PHE A 582 7.59 15.13 -30.68
N ASN A 583 7.87 16.06 -31.61
CA ASN A 583 7.36 15.97 -32.97
C ASN A 583 8.16 14.96 -33.80
N LEU A 584 7.44 14.21 -34.63
CA LEU A 584 8.02 13.37 -35.68
C LEU A 584 8.23 14.20 -36.94
N ASN A 585 9.38 14.04 -37.58
CA ASN A 585 9.63 14.59 -38.91
C ASN A 585 8.94 13.75 -39.98
N VAL A 586 8.97 12.42 -39.81
CA VAL A 586 8.38 11.45 -40.74
C VAL A 586 7.54 10.45 -39.95
N PRO A 587 6.24 10.30 -40.26
CA PRO A 587 5.42 9.28 -39.63
C PRO A 587 5.88 7.87 -40.07
N PRO A 588 5.69 6.83 -39.22
CA PRO A 588 6.22 5.48 -39.47
C PRO A 588 5.89 4.87 -40.85
N ALA A 589 4.70 5.15 -41.37
CA ALA A 589 4.25 4.61 -42.66
C ALA A 589 4.91 5.26 -43.89
N GLN A 590 5.58 6.41 -43.72
CA GLN A 590 6.08 7.26 -44.81
C GLN A 590 7.60 7.30 -44.92
N ILE A 591 8.30 6.28 -44.40
CA ILE A 591 9.76 6.22 -44.51
C ILE A 591 10.21 6.21 -45.97
N SER A 592 11.30 6.92 -46.26
CA SER A 592 11.74 7.25 -47.62
C SER A 592 12.12 6.05 -48.49
N ASN A 593 12.50 4.93 -47.87
CA ASN A 593 12.84 3.69 -48.57
C ASN A 593 11.61 2.84 -48.94
N GLY A 594 10.39 3.31 -48.66
CA GLY A 594 9.14 2.63 -48.99
C GLY A 594 8.82 1.41 -48.12
N GLN A 595 9.61 1.15 -47.07
CA GLN A 595 9.46 -0.04 -46.23
C GLN A 595 8.56 0.18 -45.00
N GLY A 596 7.81 1.29 -44.93
CA GLY A 596 7.00 1.64 -43.75
C GLY A 596 5.99 0.56 -43.36
N ALA A 597 5.42 -0.14 -44.34
CA ALA A 597 4.50 -1.27 -44.13
C ALA A 597 5.11 -2.44 -43.33
N LEU A 598 6.44 -2.55 -43.26
CA LEU A 598 7.12 -3.57 -42.46
C LEU A 598 7.01 -3.30 -40.96
N ILE A 599 6.97 -2.02 -40.56
CA ILE A 599 6.99 -1.58 -39.16
C ILE A 599 5.65 -1.01 -38.68
N THR A 600 4.64 -0.91 -39.55
CA THR A 600 3.33 -0.34 -39.20
C THR A 600 2.15 -1.31 -39.30
N ASP A 601 1.14 -1.04 -38.49
CA ASP A 601 -0.20 -1.63 -38.64
C ASP A 601 -0.94 -1.01 -39.85
N LYS A 602 -2.15 -1.53 -40.11
CA LYS A 602 -3.04 -1.03 -41.17
C LYS A 602 -3.45 0.44 -41.03
N ASN A 603 -3.26 1.04 -39.87
CA ASN A 603 -3.57 2.43 -39.58
C ASN A 603 -2.34 3.34 -39.66
N GLY A 604 -1.17 2.80 -40.04
CA GLY A 604 0.09 3.52 -40.10
C GLY A 604 0.73 3.80 -38.74
N LYS A 605 0.28 3.14 -37.67
CA LYS A 605 0.92 3.19 -36.34
C LYS A 605 2.03 2.16 -36.25
N LEU A 606 3.07 2.43 -35.48
CA LEU A 606 4.11 1.44 -35.21
C LEU A 606 3.50 0.18 -34.60
N LEU A 607 3.92 -0.96 -35.11
CA LEU A 607 3.65 -2.26 -34.50
C LEU A 607 4.38 -2.37 -33.16
N PRO A 608 3.89 -3.22 -32.24
CA PRO A 608 4.68 -3.66 -31.10
C PRO A 608 6.07 -4.13 -31.55
N PHE A 609 7.09 -3.81 -30.76
CA PHE A 609 8.47 -4.12 -31.14
C PHE A 609 8.72 -5.62 -31.36
N ALA A 610 8.07 -6.48 -30.56
CA ALA A 610 8.12 -7.93 -30.75
C ALA A 610 7.67 -8.34 -32.16
N ASP A 611 6.55 -7.80 -32.63
CA ASP A 611 6.01 -8.07 -33.97
C ASP A 611 6.95 -7.57 -35.09
N ILE A 612 7.65 -6.44 -34.86
CA ILE A 612 8.64 -5.91 -35.82
C ILE A 612 9.84 -6.86 -35.95
N VAL A 613 10.31 -7.40 -34.82
CA VAL A 613 11.44 -8.34 -34.79
C VAL A 613 11.04 -9.70 -35.36
N GLU A 614 9.85 -10.21 -35.00
CA GLU A 614 9.33 -11.51 -35.46
C GLU A 614 9.18 -11.58 -36.98
N ARG A 615 8.82 -10.45 -37.62
CA ARG A 615 8.75 -10.35 -39.08
C ARG A 615 10.09 -10.58 -39.79
N GLY A 616 11.21 -10.43 -39.07
CA GLY A 616 12.56 -10.66 -39.59
C GLY A 616 12.89 -9.84 -40.84
N GLY A 617 13.92 -10.29 -41.57
CA GLY A 617 14.33 -9.71 -42.85
C GLY A 617 14.72 -8.24 -42.75
N ALA A 618 14.08 -7.38 -43.56
CA ALA A 618 14.38 -5.94 -43.61
C ALA A 618 13.69 -5.10 -42.51
N SER A 619 12.86 -5.70 -41.65
CA SER A 619 11.99 -4.97 -40.70
C SER A 619 12.77 -4.18 -39.64
N PRO A 620 13.81 -4.72 -38.98
CA PRO A 620 14.66 -3.93 -38.07
C PRO A 620 15.38 -2.78 -38.79
N GLY A 621 15.85 -3.00 -40.02
CA GLY A 621 16.47 -1.96 -40.84
C GLY A 621 15.50 -0.85 -41.25
N ALA A 622 14.23 -1.17 -41.46
CA ALA A 622 13.17 -0.19 -41.69
C ALA A 622 12.88 0.66 -40.43
N LEU A 623 12.96 0.05 -39.25
CA LEU A 623 12.84 0.76 -37.97
C LEU A 623 14.04 1.70 -37.73
N ASP A 624 15.27 1.24 -37.99
CA ASP A 624 16.47 2.08 -37.95
C ASP A 624 16.35 3.28 -38.89
N GLN A 625 15.90 3.03 -40.13
CA GLN A 625 15.69 4.09 -41.11
C GLN A 625 14.64 5.11 -40.63
N TRP A 626 13.57 4.65 -39.99
CA TRP A 626 12.59 5.55 -39.37
C TRP A 626 13.22 6.43 -38.30
N PHE A 627 14.15 5.90 -37.48
CA PHE A 627 14.90 6.71 -36.52
C PHE A 627 15.83 7.71 -37.21
N VAL A 628 16.55 7.33 -38.27
CA VAL A 628 17.38 8.25 -39.08
C VAL A 628 16.55 9.42 -39.60
N GLU A 629 15.40 9.14 -40.19
CA GLU A 629 14.51 10.18 -40.75
C GLU A 629 13.88 11.06 -39.66
N ASN A 630 13.74 10.52 -38.45
CA ASN A 630 13.39 11.29 -37.26
C ASN A 630 14.61 11.83 -36.51
N GLY A 631 15.74 12.00 -37.21
CA GLY A 631 16.90 12.77 -36.80
C GLY A 631 17.97 12.02 -35.99
N MET A 632 17.95 10.69 -35.94
CA MET A 632 19.07 9.91 -35.40
C MET A 632 20.39 10.30 -36.08
N GLY A 633 21.44 10.55 -35.28
CA GLY A 633 22.75 11.03 -35.75
C GLY A 633 22.89 12.57 -35.79
N ASN A 634 21.80 13.33 -35.63
CA ASN A 634 21.87 14.78 -35.53
C ASN A 634 21.99 15.25 -34.08
N ILE A 635 23.22 15.40 -33.59
CA ILE A 635 23.50 15.80 -32.20
C ILE A 635 23.13 17.26 -31.88
N THR A 636 22.78 18.07 -32.87
CA THR A 636 22.54 19.51 -32.70
C THR A 636 21.08 19.87 -32.46
N GLN A 637 20.14 18.95 -32.72
CA GLN A 637 18.71 19.17 -32.53
C GLN A 637 18.05 18.03 -31.73
N PRO A 638 17.14 18.33 -30.80
CA PRO A 638 16.37 17.32 -30.09
C PRO A 638 15.25 16.77 -30.95
N SER A 639 15.55 15.68 -31.64
CA SER A 639 14.57 14.91 -32.37
C SER A 639 14.28 13.60 -31.64
N VAL A 640 13.14 12.98 -31.96
CA VAL A 640 12.77 11.66 -31.40
C VAL A 640 13.87 10.63 -31.67
N GLY A 641 14.39 10.57 -32.90
CA GLY A 641 15.45 9.63 -33.27
C GLY A 641 16.78 9.87 -32.57
N ASN A 642 17.23 11.12 -32.44
CA ASN A 642 18.49 11.42 -31.74
C ASN A 642 18.39 11.11 -30.24
N LEU A 643 17.34 11.60 -29.59
CA LEU A 643 17.16 11.43 -28.15
C LEU A 643 16.90 9.97 -27.78
N SER A 644 16.06 9.24 -28.53
CA SER A 644 15.80 7.83 -28.22
C SER A 644 17.08 6.98 -28.29
N THR A 645 17.92 7.22 -29.30
CA THR A 645 19.21 6.53 -29.46
C THR A 645 20.14 6.85 -28.30
N LEU A 646 20.37 8.14 -28.04
CA LEU A 646 21.29 8.59 -26.99
C LEU A 646 20.88 8.04 -25.62
N GLN A 647 19.58 8.10 -25.29
CA GLN A 647 19.09 7.63 -24.00
C GLN A 647 19.08 6.10 -23.90
N ALA A 648 18.84 5.38 -25.00
CA ALA A 648 18.93 3.92 -25.03
C ALA A 648 20.37 3.45 -24.82
N ASP A 649 21.34 4.03 -25.52
CA ASP A 649 22.76 3.73 -25.37
C ASP A 649 23.23 3.99 -23.92
N VAL A 650 22.82 5.13 -23.36
CA VAL A 650 23.11 5.48 -21.96
C VAL A 650 22.49 4.48 -21.00
N PHE A 651 21.20 4.14 -21.17
CA PHE A 651 20.49 3.21 -20.32
C PHE A 651 21.13 1.81 -20.35
N VAL A 652 21.32 1.24 -21.54
CA VAL A 652 21.90 -0.11 -21.75
C VAL A 652 23.33 -0.16 -21.22
N GLY A 653 24.15 0.85 -21.53
CA GLY A 653 25.53 0.92 -21.04
C GLY A 653 25.61 1.04 -19.51
N ARG A 654 24.70 1.79 -18.90
CA ARG A 654 24.64 1.94 -17.44
C ARG A 654 24.06 0.71 -16.74
N ARG A 655 23.13 0.01 -17.38
CA ARG A 655 22.64 -1.32 -16.95
C ARG A 655 23.78 -2.31 -16.82
N GLN A 656 24.65 -2.40 -17.83
CA GLN A 656 25.82 -3.28 -17.76
C GLN A 656 26.76 -2.90 -16.61
N ARG A 657 27.09 -1.60 -16.46
CA ARG A 657 27.96 -1.14 -15.36
C ARG A 657 27.36 -1.36 -13.97
N GLY A 658 26.05 -1.13 -13.82
CA GLY A 658 25.33 -1.40 -12.58
C GLY A 658 25.39 -2.88 -12.19
N TYR A 659 25.19 -3.76 -13.17
CA TYR A 659 25.32 -5.21 -12.99
C TYR A 659 26.74 -5.62 -12.57
N GLU A 660 27.76 -5.14 -13.29
CA GLU A 660 29.17 -5.39 -12.95
C GLU A 660 29.53 -4.91 -11.54
N ARG A 661 28.95 -3.79 -11.10
CA ARG A 661 29.16 -3.31 -9.73
C ARG A 661 28.46 -4.20 -8.71
N ALA A 662 27.22 -4.59 -8.98
CA ALA A 662 26.42 -5.43 -8.09
C ALA A 662 27.11 -6.78 -7.80
N THR A 663 27.75 -7.39 -8.80
CA THR A 663 28.46 -8.69 -8.64
C THR A 663 29.75 -8.60 -7.83
N LEU A 664 30.24 -7.39 -7.50
CA LEU A 664 31.37 -7.21 -6.58
C LEU A 664 30.97 -7.44 -5.11
N TYR A 665 29.68 -7.36 -4.77
CA TYR A 665 29.20 -7.59 -3.40
C TYR A 665 29.03 -9.10 -3.14
N LYS A 666 30.11 -9.72 -2.66
CA LYS A 666 30.23 -11.18 -2.44
C LYS A 666 30.06 -11.62 -1.00
N THR A 667 29.77 -10.69 -0.11
CA THR A 667 29.50 -10.94 1.30
C THR A 667 28.29 -11.86 1.45
N ALA A 668 28.28 -12.65 2.54
CA ALA A 668 27.16 -13.52 2.86
C ALA A 668 25.88 -12.69 3.06
N LEU A 669 24.78 -13.19 2.51
CA LEU A 669 23.44 -12.61 2.57
C LEU A 669 22.52 -13.52 3.40
N THR A 670 21.47 -12.99 4.02
CA THR A 670 20.43 -13.86 4.64
C THR A 670 19.68 -14.71 3.65
N THR A 671 19.74 -14.37 2.36
CA THR A 671 19.16 -15.13 1.27
C THR A 671 20.01 -16.32 0.82
N ASP A 672 21.22 -16.50 1.39
CA ASP A 672 22.15 -17.59 1.06
C ASP A 672 21.85 -18.92 1.74
#